data_AF-A0AAD1B1I8-F1
#
_entry.id   AF-A0AAD1B1I8-F1
#
_cell.length_a   1.000
_cell.length_b   1.000
_cell.length_c   1.000
_cell.angle_alpha   90.00
_cell.angle_beta   90.00
_cell.angle_gamma   90.00
#
_symmetry.space_group_name_H-M   'P 1'
#
loop_
_entity.id
_entity.type
_entity.pdbx_description
1 polymer ?
#
loop_
_entity_poly.entity_id
_entity_poly.type
_entity_poly.pdbx_seq_one_letter_code
_entity_poly.pdbx_strand_id
1 'polypeptide(L)'
;MSHFLDRLKYLGKKPTDFSDKHGETRDEDRHWEDGYRSRWQHDKIVRSTHGVNCTGSCSWKIYVKNGLVTWETQQTDYPRTRPDLPNHEPRGCPRGASYSWYLYSANRLKYPLIRQTLLKLWRDAIKEHCDPVDAWASIMETPDKAQQYKQARGMGGFVRGDWDEMNRIIAAANIYTAKQYGPDRIIGFSPIPAMSMVSYASGARYLSLIGGVCLSFYDWYCDLPPASPQTWGEQTDVPESADWYNSGYIIAWGSNVPQTRTPDAHFFTEVRYKGTKTVAITPDYAEVSKLCDEWLSAKQGTDAALGLAMGHVILKEFHLNNPSEYFTDYVRRYTDMPFLVELEPRDDGSYVPGRQLRASDFDASLGQDNNPEWKTVVWDPARDAPAVPRGSIGFRWGEKGKWNLEPLDAAGNSITPLLTLADHHDNIAKVAFPYFGGIAREHFNHVAGDDILHHSLPAKQLSLADGRQALVVTVFDLMCANYGIDRGFGDDDGATHYRQLKPYTPAWQEQITGVPAEQVARIAREFADNADKTRGRSMIIVGAGMNHWYHMDMNYRGLINMLILCGCIGQSGGGWAHYVGQEKLRPQTGWLPLAFGLDWTRPPRHMNGTSFFYNHSSQWRYEKLDVSELLSPLAKPEDYQGSLVDFNVRAERMGWLPSAPQLGRNPLQIAREAQAAGKPVTDYVVEQLKSGNLRFAAEQPDDPKNFPRNMFVWRSNLLGSSGKGHEYMLKYLLGTRHGLQGKDLGEMDGNKPMEVDWVEQAPEGKVDLFTTLDFRMSTTCLYSDIVLPTATWYEKNDLNTSDMHPFIHPLTAATDPAWQSRSDWEIYKGIARTFSQLCPGHLEEETDVVTLPLQHDAPSELSQSCVQDWKKGECDLIPGKTMPSLVEVKRDYPATYERFTALGPLLDKLGNGGKGISWNTDKEIQFLGELNHTKQDGPAKGRPKIETAIDAAEVILSLAPETNGQVAIKAWQALSEFTGREHAHLARPKEEEKIRFRDIVAQPRKIISSPTWSGLEDEHVSYTAGYTNVHELIPWRTLTGRQQLYQDHPWMRAFGESLLVYRPPIDTKAVASAFSVPNGNPEKALNFLTPHQKWGIHSTYSDNLLMLTLNRGGPVVWLSESDAADIGVADNDWVELYNANGSIAARAVVSQRVKDGMVMMYHAQERNVNVPGSEISGTRGGIHNSVTRVCPKPTHMIGGYAQLAYGFNYYGTVGSNRDEFVMVRKMRNVNWLDGEGHDSIQEAVK
;
A
#
# COMPACT_ATOMS: atom_id res chain seq x y z
N MET A 1 -13.18 57.93 26.78
CA MET A 1 -12.49 58.37 28.01
C MET A 1 -11.13 58.93 27.64
N SER A 2 -10.59 59.89 28.39
CA SER A 2 -9.29 60.49 28.10
C SER A 2 -8.23 59.84 28.98
N HIS A 3 -7.37 58.99 28.40
CA HIS A 3 -6.24 58.38 29.11
C HIS A 3 -5.30 59.43 29.72
N PHE A 4 -5.25 60.64 29.16
CA PHE A 4 -4.51 61.76 29.73
C PHE A 4 -5.13 62.28 31.03
N LEU A 5 -6.46 62.40 31.09
CA LEU A 5 -7.17 62.81 32.32
C LEU A 5 -7.18 61.69 33.37
N ASP A 6 -7.22 60.41 32.97
CA ASP A 6 -7.17 59.28 33.90
C ASP A 6 -5.85 59.23 34.70
N ARG A 7 -4.75 59.74 34.17
CA ARG A 7 -3.48 59.87 34.91
C ARG A 7 -3.59 60.79 36.13
N LEU A 8 -4.53 61.73 36.15
CA LEU A 8 -4.77 62.58 37.33
C LEU A 8 -5.42 61.82 38.49
N LYS A 9 -6.03 60.64 38.25
CA LYS A 9 -6.52 59.75 39.31
C LYS A 9 -5.39 59.18 40.19
N TYR A 10 -4.14 59.28 39.73
CA TYR A 10 -2.96 58.97 40.54
C TYR A 10 -2.85 59.87 41.77
N LEU A 11 -3.42 61.09 41.72
CA LEU A 11 -3.52 62.01 42.86
C LEU A 11 -4.74 61.69 43.76
N GLY A 12 -5.50 60.64 43.45
CA GLY A 12 -6.70 60.19 44.16
C GLY A 12 -6.44 59.18 45.30
N LYS A 13 -7.39 58.28 45.56
CA LYS A 13 -7.36 57.33 46.69
C LYS A 13 -6.14 56.40 46.58
N LYS A 14 -5.35 56.31 47.65
CA LYS A 14 -4.14 55.47 47.69
C LYS A 14 -4.50 53.99 47.47
N PRO A 15 -3.75 53.25 46.64
CA PRO A 15 -3.95 51.80 46.44
C PRO A 15 -3.97 51.03 47.76
N THR A 16 -4.68 49.89 47.78
CA THR A 16 -4.70 49.03 48.96
C THR A 16 -3.44 48.17 48.95
N ASP A 17 -2.60 48.36 49.95
CA ASP A 17 -1.41 47.53 50.16
C ASP A 17 -1.81 46.11 50.59
N PHE A 18 -1.06 45.10 50.14
CA PHE A 18 -1.15 43.72 50.63
C PHE A 18 0.25 43.14 50.87
N SER A 19 0.33 42.04 51.63
CA SER A 19 1.60 41.38 52.00
C SER A 19 2.63 42.37 52.60
N ASP A 20 2.28 43.04 53.70
CA ASP A 20 3.17 43.99 54.40
C ASP A 20 3.72 45.12 53.50
N LYS A 21 2.88 45.65 52.60
CA LYS A 21 3.24 46.68 51.61
C LYS A 21 4.25 46.21 50.55
N HIS A 22 4.46 44.91 50.40
CA HIS A 22 5.22 44.35 49.29
C HIS A 22 4.49 44.55 47.96
N GLY A 23 3.17 44.48 47.97
CA GLY A 23 2.33 44.71 46.79
C GLY A 23 1.22 45.71 47.06
N GLU A 24 0.68 46.26 45.97
CA GLU A 24 -0.51 47.11 46.00
C GLU A 24 -1.54 46.61 44.98
N THR A 25 -2.82 46.65 45.34
CA THR A 25 -3.93 46.36 44.42
C THR A 25 -4.38 47.67 43.76
N ARG A 26 -4.35 47.70 42.42
CA ARG A 26 -4.75 48.85 41.61
C ARG A 26 -6.01 48.55 40.79
N ASP A 27 -6.94 49.48 40.82
CA ASP A 27 -8.14 49.50 39.96
C ASP A 27 -7.92 50.42 38.75
N GLU A 28 -6.88 50.11 37.96
CA GLU A 28 -6.54 50.85 36.74
C GLU A 28 -7.29 50.35 35.50
N ASP A 29 -7.35 51.20 34.47
CA ASP A 29 -7.99 50.88 33.20
C ASP A 29 -7.25 49.74 32.47
N ARG A 30 -7.98 48.66 32.14
CA ARG A 30 -7.45 47.48 31.44
C ARG A 30 -8.10 47.25 30.06
N HIS A 31 -8.74 48.27 29.47
CA HIS A 31 -9.39 48.14 28.16
C HIS A 31 -8.40 47.82 27.02
N TRP A 32 -7.09 48.09 27.18
CA TRP A 32 -6.07 47.69 26.21
C TRP A 32 -6.05 46.17 25.96
N GLU A 33 -6.53 45.36 26.91
CA GLU A 33 -6.66 43.91 26.77
C GLU A 33 -7.66 43.49 25.68
N ASP A 34 -8.58 44.38 25.29
CA ASP A 34 -9.52 44.14 24.20
C ASP A 34 -8.82 43.94 22.85
N GLY A 35 -7.56 44.39 22.70
CA GLY A 35 -6.74 44.07 21.53
C GLY A 35 -6.54 42.57 21.33
N TYR A 36 -6.20 41.83 22.39
CA TYR A 36 -6.06 40.37 22.32
C TYR A 36 -7.40 39.65 22.26
N ARG A 37 -8.42 40.13 23.00
CA ARG A 37 -9.78 39.55 22.94
C ARG A 37 -10.34 39.62 21.52
N SER A 38 -10.19 40.77 20.86
CA SER A 38 -10.67 41.00 19.49
C SER A 38 -9.90 40.17 18.45
N ARG A 39 -8.63 39.82 18.71
CA ARG A 39 -7.89 38.87 17.88
C ARG A 39 -8.48 37.47 17.95
N TRP A 40 -8.83 36.99 19.13
CA TRP A 40 -9.39 35.65 19.36
C TRP A 40 -10.83 35.47 18.85
N GLN A 41 -11.65 36.51 18.96
CA GLN A 41 -13.00 36.52 18.41
C GLN A 41 -13.01 36.17 16.91
N HIS A 42 -14.02 35.46 16.46
CA HIS A 42 -14.15 34.94 15.09
C HIS A 42 -15.62 34.93 14.66
N ASP A 43 -15.86 34.81 13.36
CA ASP A 43 -17.19 34.90 12.75
C ASP A 43 -17.95 33.58 12.94
N LYS A 44 -17.26 32.45 12.69
CA LYS A 44 -17.81 31.10 12.82
C LYS A 44 -16.71 30.04 12.95
N ILE A 45 -17.12 28.85 13.35
CA ILE A 45 -16.31 27.63 13.33
C ILE A 45 -16.99 26.62 12.40
N VAL A 46 -16.21 25.95 11.56
CA VAL A 46 -16.68 24.91 10.65
C VAL A 46 -15.92 23.60 10.91
N ARG A 47 -16.59 22.45 10.86
CA ARG A 47 -15.94 21.14 11.01
C ARG A 47 -15.30 20.72 9.69
N SER A 48 -14.01 20.44 9.66
CA SER A 48 -13.38 19.75 8.52
C SER A 48 -12.29 18.80 9.00
N THR A 49 -11.57 18.20 8.07
CA THR A 49 -10.43 17.29 8.31
C THR A 49 -9.38 17.49 7.22
N HIS A 50 -8.34 16.67 7.22
CA HIS A 50 -7.22 16.74 6.29
C HIS A 50 -7.21 15.55 5.34
N GLY A 51 -7.36 15.82 4.04
CA GLY A 51 -7.27 14.81 2.98
C GLY A 51 -5.83 14.45 2.63
N VAL A 52 -5.08 13.96 3.62
CA VAL A 52 -3.66 13.60 3.52
C VAL A 52 -3.38 12.22 4.12
N ASN A 53 -2.46 11.47 3.51
CA ASN A 53 -2.15 10.10 3.86
C ASN A 53 -1.33 10.01 5.16
N CYS A 54 -1.99 10.16 6.30
CA CYS A 54 -1.33 10.23 7.61
C CYS A 54 -1.87 9.24 8.65
N THR A 55 -2.92 8.48 8.33
CA THR A 55 -3.76 7.68 9.24
C THR A 55 -4.48 8.47 10.34
N GLY A 56 -4.15 9.75 10.53
CA GLY A 56 -4.64 10.52 11.66
C GLY A 56 -6.15 10.72 11.65
N SER A 57 -6.77 10.93 10.48
CA SER A 57 -8.23 11.15 10.33
C SER A 57 -8.80 12.06 11.43
N CYS A 58 -8.16 13.21 11.66
CA CYS A 58 -8.50 14.11 12.75
C CYS A 58 -9.52 15.16 12.30
N SER A 59 -10.65 15.28 13.00
CA SER A 59 -11.62 16.37 12.86
C SER A 59 -11.11 17.66 13.53
N TRP A 60 -11.25 18.80 12.85
CA TRP A 60 -10.77 20.13 13.26
C TRP A 60 -11.90 21.17 13.23
N LYS A 61 -11.75 22.18 14.09
CA LYS A 61 -12.49 23.44 14.13
C LYS A 61 -11.76 24.44 13.24
N ILE A 62 -12.38 24.83 12.13
CA ILE A 62 -11.82 25.79 11.17
C ILE A 62 -12.39 27.15 11.47
N TYR A 63 -11.55 28.10 11.88
CA TYR A 63 -11.98 29.43 12.32
C TYR A 63 -12.00 30.38 11.13
N VAL A 64 -13.18 30.93 10.85
CA VAL A 64 -13.37 32.01 9.89
C VAL A 64 -13.46 33.32 10.64
N LYS A 65 -12.63 34.30 10.26
CA LYS A 65 -12.62 35.65 10.81
C LYS A 65 -12.40 36.64 9.67
N ASN A 66 -13.21 37.70 9.64
CA ASN A 66 -13.26 38.66 8.53
C ASN A 66 -13.54 37.97 7.17
N GLY A 67 -14.37 36.92 7.18
CA GLY A 67 -14.70 36.13 5.98
C GLY A 67 -13.56 35.29 5.42
N LEU A 68 -12.41 35.19 6.11
CA LEU A 68 -11.25 34.40 5.71
C LEU A 68 -10.99 33.30 6.75
N VAL A 69 -10.50 32.16 6.30
CA VAL A 69 -9.96 31.16 7.23
C VAL A 69 -8.67 31.70 7.85
N THR A 70 -8.54 31.60 9.16
CA THR A 70 -7.41 32.22 9.89
C THR A 70 -6.54 31.24 10.64
N TRP A 71 -7.13 30.27 11.35
CA TRP A 71 -6.42 29.19 12.03
C TRP A 71 -7.38 28.00 12.26
N GLU A 72 -6.84 26.92 12.82
CA GLU A 72 -7.56 25.73 13.22
C GLU A 72 -7.18 25.28 14.64
N THR A 73 -8.13 24.65 15.32
CA THR A 73 -7.87 23.87 16.55
C THR A 73 -8.58 22.53 16.43
N GLN A 74 -8.15 21.50 17.13
CA GLN A 74 -8.82 20.20 17.04
C GLN A 74 -10.27 20.28 17.53
N GLN A 75 -11.11 19.41 16.97
CA GLN A 75 -12.37 19.03 17.61
C GLN A 75 -12.08 18.05 18.75
N THR A 76 -12.93 18.06 19.77
CA THR A 76 -12.77 17.21 20.96
C THR A 76 -14.06 16.45 21.27
N ASP A 77 -14.97 16.36 20.30
CA ASP A 77 -16.32 15.87 20.49
C ASP A 77 -16.57 14.54 19.78
N TYR A 78 -15.52 13.77 19.50
CA TYR A 78 -15.68 12.37 19.09
C TYR A 78 -16.58 11.64 20.10
N PRO A 79 -17.43 10.69 19.66
CA PRO A 79 -18.09 9.78 20.57
C PRO A 79 -17.06 9.16 21.52
N ARG A 80 -17.33 9.26 22.83
CA ARG A 80 -16.43 8.78 23.87
C ARG A 80 -16.25 7.27 23.76
N THR A 81 -15.06 6.81 24.10
CA THR A 81 -14.79 5.37 24.27
C THR A 81 -15.42 4.87 25.57
N ARG A 82 -15.31 3.57 25.84
CA ARG A 82 -15.75 2.98 27.11
C ARG A 82 -15.06 3.64 28.31
N PRO A 83 -15.68 3.62 29.51
CA PRO A 83 -15.07 4.22 30.70
C PRO A 83 -13.68 3.69 31.08
N ASP A 84 -13.33 2.47 30.68
CA ASP A 84 -12.03 1.84 30.94
C ASP A 84 -10.93 2.20 29.92
N LEU A 85 -11.28 2.97 28.89
CA LEU A 85 -10.39 3.44 27.84
C LEU A 85 -10.22 4.96 27.91
N PRO A 86 -9.04 5.50 27.56
CA PRO A 86 -8.92 6.92 27.27
C PRO A 86 -9.73 7.26 26.00
N ASN A 87 -10.17 8.50 25.88
CA ASN A 87 -10.87 8.99 24.69
C ASN A 87 -9.85 9.36 23.61
N HIS A 88 -10.32 9.46 22.36
CA HIS A 88 -9.48 9.87 21.23
C HIS A 88 -9.13 11.36 21.22
N GLU A 89 -9.89 12.21 21.93
CA GLU A 89 -9.64 13.65 21.90
C GLU A 89 -8.27 14.00 22.52
N PRO A 90 -7.54 15.02 22.01
CA PRO A 90 -7.93 15.91 20.91
C PRO A 90 -7.50 15.39 19.52
N ARG A 91 -6.77 14.27 19.43
CA ARG A 91 -6.01 13.89 18.21
C ARG A 91 -5.15 15.07 17.71
N GLY A 92 -4.98 15.18 16.38
CA GLY A 92 -4.22 16.24 15.72
C GLY A 92 -2.71 16.00 15.72
N CYS A 93 -2.00 16.82 14.95
CA CYS A 93 -0.55 16.78 14.84
C CYS A 93 -0.01 18.16 14.39
N PRO A 94 1.30 18.45 14.53
CA PRO A 94 1.85 19.75 14.16
C PRO A 94 1.69 20.08 12.67
N ARG A 95 1.67 19.07 11.80
CA ARG A 95 1.42 19.26 10.36
C ARG A 95 -0.01 19.78 10.14
N GLY A 96 -1.00 19.08 10.66
CA GLY A 96 -2.41 19.46 10.56
C GLY A 96 -2.69 20.85 11.12
N ALA A 97 -2.06 21.23 12.23
CA ALA A 97 -2.19 22.55 12.85
C ALA A 97 -1.63 23.71 11.99
N SER A 98 -0.88 23.41 10.93
CA SER A 98 -0.27 24.39 10.04
C SER A 98 -1.00 24.55 8.70
N TYR A 99 -2.09 23.80 8.47
CA TYR A 99 -2.69 23.71 7.13
C TYR A 99 -3.31 25.01 6.64
N SER A 100 -3.92 25.80 7.53
CA SER A 100 -4.48 27.13 7.21
C SER A 100 -3.52 28.05 6.47
N TRP A 101 -2.19 27.87 6.63
CA TRP A 101 -1.17 28.60 5.89
C TRP A 101 -1.37 28.52 4.37
N TYR A 102 -1.73 27.35 3.83
CA TYR A 102 -1.80 27.13 2.38
C TYR A 102 -2.88 27.95 1.68
N LEU A 103 -3.96 28.31 2.38
CA LEU A 103 -5.13 28.90 1.74
C LEU A 103 -4.78 30.18 0.99
N TYR A 104 -3.88 30.98 1.55
CA TYR A 104 -3.46 32.27 0.98
C TYR A 104 -1.95 32.43 0.87
N SER A 105 -1.19 31.34 0.97
CA SER A 105 0.28 31.40 0.88
C SER A 105 0.76 31.81 -0.51
N ALA A 106 2.05 32.16 -0.59
CA ALA A 106 2.72 32.47 -1.85
C ALA A 106 2.75 31.29 -2.83
N ASN A 107 2.62 30.04 -2.34
CA ASN A 107 2.67 28.84 -3.18
C ASN A 107 1.29 28.30 -3.60
N ARG A 108 0.20 28.99 -3.23
CA ARG A 108 -1.18 28.60 -3.58
C ARG A 108 -1.41 28.67 -5.09
N LEU A 109 -1.93 27.59 -5.67
CA LEU A 109 -2.42 27.57 -7.05
C LEU A 109 -3.78 28.28 -7.11
N LYS A 110 -3.87 29.30 -7.97
CA LYS A 110 -5.03 30.22 -8.05
C LYS A 110 -5.85 30.06 -9.32
N TYR A 111 -5.19 29.68 -10.41
CA TYR A 111 -5.74 29.62 -11.76
C TYR A 111 -5.27 28.35 -12.46
N PRO A 112 -6.00 27.83 -13.46
CA PRO A 112 -5.46 26.85 -14.38
C PRO A 112 -4.18 27.39 -15.02
N LEU A 113 -3.13 26.58 -15.04
CA LEU A 113 -1.84 26.91 -15.65
C LEU A 113 -1.53 25.91 -16.75
N ILE A 114 -0.89 26.37 -17.81
CA ILE A 114 -0.42 25.55 -18.92
C ILE A 114 0.97 25.99 -19.34
N ARG A 115 1.79 25.05 -19.81
CA ARG A 115 3.09 25.38 -20.41
C ARG A 115 2.88 26.29 -21.61
N GLN A 116 3.57 27.44 -21.65
CA GLN A 116 3.43 28.44 -22.70
C GLN A 116 3.64 27.84 -24.10
N THR A 117 4.63 26.96 -24.25
CA THR A 117 4.94 26.28 -25.50
C THR A 117 3.77 25.45 -26.01
N LEU A 118 3.14 24.66 -25.12
CA LEU A 118 1.98 23.84 -25.48
C LEU A 118 0.78 24.72 -25.84
N LEU A 119 0.52 25.76 -25.05
CA LEU A 119 -0.60 26.67 -25.32
C LEU A 119 -0.46 27.38 -26.68
N LYS A 120 0.77 27.77 -27.05
CA LYS A 120 1.04 28.37 -28.36
C LYS A 120 0.71 27.38 -29.49
N LEU A 121 1.25 26.16 -29.40
CA LEU A 121 0.99 25.11 -30.39
C LEU A 121 -0.50 24.80 -30.51
N TRP A 122 -1.20 24.71 -29.38
CA TRP A 122 -2.65 24.50 -29.33
C TRP A 122 -3.44 25.60 -30.04
N ARG A 123 -3.17 26.86 -29.72
CA ARG A 123 -3.89 28.00 -30.30
C ARG A 123 -3.59 28.19 -31.77
N ASP A 124 -2.40 27.80 -32.24
CA ASP A 124 -2.07 27.80 -33.66
C ASP A 124 -2.80 26.65 -34.37
N ALA A 125 -2.83 25.45 -33.80
CA ALA A 125 -3.57 24.32 -34.35
C ALA A 125 -5.09 24.58 -34.45
N ILE A 126 -5.71 25.19 -33.44
CA ILE A 126 -7.15 25.53 -33.45
C ILE A 126 -7.52 26.58 -34.51
N LYS A 127 -6.56 27.36 -35.04
CA LYS A 127 -6.84 28.25 -36.17
C LYS A 127 -6.96 27.49 -37.49
N GLU A 128 -6.27 26.36 -37.60
CA GLU A 128 -6.19 25.54 -38.81
C GLU A 128 -7.24 24.41 -38.80
N HIS A 129 -7.61 23.93 -37.61
CA HIS A 129 -8.55 22.83 -37.42
C HIS A 129 -9.77 23.29 -36.62
N CYS A 130 -10.96 23.17 -37.21
CA CYS A 130 -12.21 23.49 -36.52
C CYS A 130 -12.55 22.50 -35.40
N ASP A 131 -12.15 21.24 -35.56
CA ASP A 131 -12.30 20.18 -34.57
C ASP A 131 -11.10 20.20 -33.59
N PRO A 132 -11.33 20.35 -32.26
CA PRO A 132 -10.27 20.27 -31.26
C PRO A 132 -9.49 18.96 -31.24
N VAL A 133 -10.12 17.83 -31.59
CA VAL A 133 -9.47 16.52 -31.65
C VAL A 133 -8.45 16.48 -32.78
N ASP A 134 -8.80 17.02 -33.95
CA ASP A 134 -7.89 17.13 -35.09
C ASP A 134 -6.77 18.16 -34.83
N ALA A 135 -7.08 19.23 -34.09
CA ALA A 135 -6.07 20.18 -33.62
C ALA A 135 -5.03 19.52 -32.70
N TRP A 136 -5.46 18.62 -31.81
CA TRP A 136 -4.54 17.84 -30.98
C TRP A 136 -3.72 16.85 -31.82
N ALA A 137 -4.37 16.16 -32.75
CA ALA A 137 -3.71 15.24 -33.67
C ALA A 137 -2.57 15.92 -34.45
N SER A 138 -2.78 17.13 -34.97
CA SER A 138 -1.76 17.86 -35.74
C SER A 138 -0.54 18.29 -34.92
N ILE A 139 -0.64 18.30 -33.59
CA ILE A 139 0.50 18.51 -32.68
C ILE A 139 1.20 17.16 -32.41
N MET A 140 0.44 16.11 -32.10
CA MET A 140 1.02 14.80 -31.74
C MET A 140 1.65 14.06 -32.92
N GLU A 141 1.08 14.19 -34.12
CA GLU A 141 1.56 13.54 -35.34
C GLU A 141 2.74 14.28 -35.98
N THR A 142 3.16 15.41 -35.40
CA THR A 142 4.38 16.12 -35.76
C THR A 142 5.42 15.99 -34.62
N PRO A 143 6.40 15.07 -34.72
CA PRO A 143 7.35 14.79 -33.65
C PRO A 143 8.04 16.03 -33.07
N ASP A 144 8.46 16.97 -33.92
CA ASP A 144 9.12 18.21 -33.50
C ASP A 144 8.22 19.07 -32.59
N LYS A 145 6.91 19.17 -32.89
CA LYS A 145 5.96 19.91 -32.05
C LYS A 145 5.77 19.23 -30.70
N ALA A 146 5.64 17.91 -30.70
CA ALA A 146 5.50 17.13 -29.47
C ALA A 146 6.74 17.26 -28.58
N GLN A 147 7.93 17.12 -29.15
CA GLN A 147 9.19 17.26 -28.43
C GLN A 147 9.37 18.67 -27.84
N GLN A 148 8.95 19.71 -28.58
CA GLN A 148 9.13 21.11 -28.20
C GLN A 148 8.54 21.44 -26.81
N TYR A 149 7.33 20.98 -26.49
CA TYR A 149 6.74 21.26 -25.17
C TYR A 149 7.13 20.22 -24.12
N LYS A 150 7.36 18.95 -24.50
CA LYS A 150 7.78 17.89 -23.56
C LYS A 150 9.12 18.24 -22.90
N GLN A 151 10.08 18.75 -23.66
CA GLN A 151 11.38 19.20 -23.13
C GLN A 151 11.28 20.45 -22.24
N ALA A 152 10.18 21.20 -22.30
CA ALA A 152 9.95 22.39 -21.46
C ALA A 152 9.38 22.03 -20.07
N ARG A 153 9.00 20.77 -19.82
CA ARG A 153 8.57 20.29 -18.52
C ARG A 153 9.69 20.46 -17.50
N GLY A 154 9.37 21.03 -16.33
CA GLY A 154 10.34 21.32 -15.26
C GLY A 154 11.18 22.59 -15.45
N MET A 155 11.07 23.29 -16.57
CA MET A 155 11.93 24.43 -16.94
C MET A 155 11.23 25.81 -16.82
N GLY A 156 10.14 25.91 -16.05
CA GLY A 156 9.34 27.14 -15.95
C GLY A 156 8.48 27.43 -17.18
N GLY A 157 8.06 28.68 -17.38
CA GLY A 157 7.23 29.07 -18.54
C GLY A 157 5.76 28.66 -18.42
N PHE A 158 5.22 28.55 -17.21
CA PHE A 158 3.76 28.45 -17.02
C PHE A 158 3.07 29.79 -17.28
N VAL A 159 1.93 29.74 -17.95
CA VAL A 159 1.06 30.89 -18.16
C VAL A 159 -0.35 30.57 -17.68
N ARG A 160 -1.09 31.60 -17.28
CA ARG A 160 -2.49 31.48 -16.87
C ARG A 160 -3.35 31.08 -18.07
N GLY A 161 -4.10 29.99 -17.93
CA GLY A 161 -5.19 29.60 -18.81
C GLY A 161 -6.57 29.87 -18.19
N ASP A 162 -7.62 29.52 -18.91
CA ASP A 162 -8.99 29.46 -18.41
C ASP A 162 -9.53 28.01 -18.42
N TRP A 163 -10.57 27.75 -17.63
CA TRP A 163 -11.11 26.40 -17.44
C TRP A 163 -11.66 25.77 -18.72
N ASP A 164 -12.27 26.56 -19.60
CA ASP A 164 -12.92 26.03 -20.81
C ASP A 164 -11.86 25.63 -21.84
N GLU A 165 -10.80 26.44 -22.00
CA GLU A 165 -9.66 26.08 -22.85
C GLU A 165 -8.93 24.84 -22.31
N MET A 166 -8.70 24.73 -21.00
CA MET A 166 -8.04 23.55 -20.43
C MET A 166 -8.89 22.28 -20.56
N ASN A 167 -10.20 22.37 -20.27
CA ASN A 167 -11.11 21.22 -20.44
C ASN A 167 -11.17 20.77 -21.90
N ARG A 168 -11.15 21.70 -22.86
CA ARG A 168 -11.13 21.39 -24.30
C ARG A 168 -9.86 20.65 -24.72
N ILE A 169 -8.68 21.12 -24.28
CA ILE A 169 -7.39 20.45 -24.57
C ILE A 169 -7.40 19.03 -23.99
N ILE A 170 -7.76 18.89 -22.71
CA ILE A 170 -7.76 17.61 -22.00
C ILE A 170 -8.74 16.62 -22.65
N ALA A 171 -9.97 17.07 -22.95
CA ALA A 171 -10.97 16.24 -23.60
C ALA A 171 -10.52 15.81 -25.00
N ALA A 172 -10.00 16.73 -25.81
CA ALA A 172 -9.50 16.44 -27.14
C ALA A 172 -8.35 15.42 -27.13
N ALA A 173 -7.39 15.59 -26.22
CA ALA A 173 -6.30 14.65 -26.02
C ALA A 173 -6.80 13.26 -25.64
N ASN A 174 -7.77 13.17 -24.73
CA ASN A 174 -8.35 11.87 -24.31
C ASN A 174 -9.12 11.18 -25.44
N ILE A 175 -9.92 11.93 -26.21
CA ILE A 175 -10.67 11.39 -27.35
C ILE A 175 -9.69 10.86 -28.40
N TYR A 176 -8.68 11.66 -28.77
CA TYR A 176 -7.64 11.25 -29.71
C TYR A 176 -6.93 9.97 -29.25
N THR A 177 -6.47 9.92 -28.00
CA THR A 177 -5.77 8.75 -27.45
C THR A 177 -6.64 7.50 -27.45
N ALA A 178 -7.89 7.60 -26.97
CA ALA A 178 -8.82 6.47 -26.94
C ALA A 178 -9.16 5.96 -28.35
N LYS A 179 -9.36 6.86 -29.31
CA LYS A 179 -9.67 6.53 -30.70
C LYS A 179 -8.47 5.88 -31.41
N GLN A 180 -7.27 6.44 -31.29
CA GLN A 180 -6.11 5.95 -32.03
C GLN A 180 -5.43 4.75 -31.40
N TYR A 181 -5.23 4.77 -30.08
CA TYR A 181 -4.40 3.78 -29.40
C TYR A 181 -5.20 2.84 -28.51
N GLY A 182 -6.27 3.36 -27.91
CA GLY A 182 -7.12 2.63 -26.99
C GLY A 182 -7.33 3.40 -25.68
N PRO A 183 -8.47 3.19 -25.01
CA PRO A 183 -8.79 3.90 -23.77
C PRO A 183 -7.81 3.59 -22.63
N ASP A 184 -7.17 2.43 -22.65
CA ASP A 184 -6.16 1.99 -21.67
C ASP A 184 -4.78 2.67 -21.80
N ARG A 185 -4.63 3.62 -22.73
CA ARG A 185 -3.48 4.56 -22.81
C ARG A 185 -3.74 5.87 -22.06
N ILE A 186 -4.90 6.00 -21.42
CA ILE A 186 -5.27 7.12 -20.54
C ILE A 186 -5.22 6.62 -19.10
N ILE A 187 -4.33 7.21 -18.30
CA ILE A 187 -3.94 6.70 -16.99
C ILE A 187 -4.27 7.72 -15.90
N GLY A 188 -4.75 7.26 -14.76
CA GLY A 188 -4.88 8.06 -13.55
C GLY A 188 -4.08 7.50 -12.39
N PHE A 189 -3.33 8.37 -11.72
CA PHE A 189 -2.69 8.10 -10.45
C PHE A 189 -3.31 8.95 -9.35
N SER A 190 -4.03 8.31 -8.44
CA SER A 190 -4.48 8.92 -7.18
C SER A 190 -4.48 7.87 -6.08
N PRO A 191 -3.86 8.15 -4.92
CA PRO A 191 -3.69 7.16 -3.87
C PRO A 191 -4.74 7.29 -2.77
N ILE A 192 -4.89 6.26 -1.92
CA ILE A 192 -5.47 6.38 -0.57
C ILE A 192 -6.86 7.04 -0.57
N PRO A 193 -7.93 6.36 -0.99
CA PRO A 193 -9.26 6.96 -1.06
C PRO A 193 -9.82 7.32 0.32
N ALA A 194 -9.43 6.63 1.40
CA ALA A 194 -9.96 6.82 2.74
C ALA A 194 -9.74 8.24 3.31
N MET A 195 -8.76 9.00 2.82
CA MET A 195 -8.50 10.36 3.28
C MET A 195 -9.46 11.41 2.68
N SER A 196 -10.07 11.12 1.53
CA SER A 196 -11.02 12.01 0.83
C SER A 196 -11.72 11.23 -0.30
N MET A 197 -12.76 10.51 0.06
CA MET A 197 -13.36 9.43 -0.74
C MET A 197 -13.91 9.89 -2.09
N VAL A 198 -14.66 10.99 -2.11
CA VAL A 198 -15.28 11.57 -3.31
C VAL A 198 -14.24 12.25 -4.19
N SER A 199 -13.22 12.88 -3.59
CA SER A 199 -12.10 13.46 -4.33
C SER A 199 -11.24 12.41 -5.02
N TYR A 200 -11.14 11.20 -4.48
CA TYR A 200 -10.58 10.07 -5.24
C TYR A 200 -11.55 9.66 -6.36
N ALA A 201 -12.82 9.43 -5.99
CA ALA A 201 -13.84 8.89 -6.89
C ALA A 201 -14.04 9.76 -8.13
N SER A 202 -13.83 11.07 -8.05
CA SER A 202 -13.99 11.99 -9.18
C SER A 202 -13.17 11.59 -10.41
N GLY A 203 -11.85 11.40 -10.26
CA GLY A 203 -10.99 11.03 -11.38
C GLY A 203 -11.16 9.56 -11.77
N ALA A 204 -11.27 8.68 -10.78
CA ALA A 204 -11.45 7.25 -11.01
C ALA A 204 -12.75 6.94 -11.75
N ARG A 205 -13.85 7.65 -11.45
CA ARG A 205 -15.16 7.45 -12.08
C ARG A 205 -15.12 7.90 -13.53
N TYR A 206 -14.53 9.07 -13.81
CA TYR A 206 -14.33 9.54 -15.17
C TYR A 206 -13.53 8.52 -15.99
N LEU A 207 -12.36 8.09 -15.49
CA LEU A 207 -11.50 7.13 -16.15
C LEU A 207 -12.21 5.80 -16.40
N SER A 208 -12.87 5.25 -15.39
CA SER A 208 -13.53 3.94 -15.50
C SER A 208 -14.67 3.94 -16.52
N LEU A 209 -15.43 5.03 -16.62
CA LEU A 209 -16.49 5.20 -17.63
C LEU A 209 -15.92 5.20 -19.05
N ILE A 210 -14.85 5.97 -19.30
CA ILE A 210 -14.20 6.05 -20.62
C ILE A 210 -13.29 4.85 -20.94
N GLY A 211 -12.99 4.00 -19.96
CA GLY A 211 -12.12 2.83 -20.09
C GLY A 211 -10.64 3.07 -19.79
N GLY A 212 -10.31 4.22 -19.21
CA GLY A 212 -8.98 4.53 -18.69
C GLY A 212 -8.58 3.67 -17.49
N VAL A 213 -7.28 3.71 -17.17
CA VAL A 213 -6.65 2.86 -16.15
C VAL A 213 -6.56 3.60 -14.82
N CYS A 214 -6.99 2.95 -13.75
CA CYS A 214 -6.77 3.40 -12.37
C CYS A 214 -5.57 2.66 -11.77
N LEU A 215 -4.48 3.38 -11.52
CA LEU A 215 -3.28 2.83 -10.89
C LEU A 215 -3.48 2.61 -9.38
N SER A 216 -2.94 1.50 -8.87
CA SER A 216 -2.89 1.21 -7.45
C SER A 216 -1.85 2.06 -6.74
N PHE A 217 -1.87 2.01 -5.41
CA PHE A 217 -1.01 2.83 -4.56
C PHE A 217 -0.43 2.07 -3.38
N TYR A 218 -1.13 1.08 -2.82
CA TYR A 218 -0.72 0.47 -1.54
C TYR A 218 0.52 -0.41 -1.72
N ASP A 219 0.52 -1.24 -2.75
CA ASP A 219 1.67 -2.00 -3.25
C ASP A 219 2.79 -1.07 -3.72
N TRP A 220 2.47 -0.07 -4.55
CA TRP A 220 3.42 0.91 -5.08
C TRP A 220 4.15 1.70 -3.98
N TYR A 221 3.44 2.06 -2.92
CA TYR A 221 4.01 2.79 -1.80
C TYR A 221 4.85 1.90 -0.89
N CYS A 222 4.80 0.58 -1.10
CA CYS A 222 5.38 -0.42 -0.22
C CYS A 222 4.68 -0.43 1.15
N ASP A 223 3.42 -0.02 1.17
CA ASP A 223 2.58 -0.01 2.37
C ASP A 223 1.81 -1.32 2.50
N LEU A 224 1.50 -1.99 1.38
CA LEU A 224 1.08 -3.38 1.36
C LEU A 224 2.16 -4.25 2.00
N PRO A 225 1.83 -5.08 3.01
CA PRO A 225 2.68 -6.17 3.45
C PRO A 225 2.24 -7.46 2.75
N PRO A 226 2.95 -7.97 1.72
CA PRO A 226 2.54 -9.20 1.01
C PRO A 226 2.36 -10.42 1.93
N ALA A 227 3.01 -10.41 3.10
CA ALA A 227 2.80 -11.39 4.17
C ALA A 227 1.34 -11.46 4.68
N SER A 228 0.57 -10.36 4.64
CA SER A 228 -0.84 -10.36 5.06
C SER A 228 -1.71 -11.17 4.09
N PRO A 229 -1.70 -10.92 2.77
CA PRO A 229 -2.34 -11.79 1.79
C PRO A 229 -1.87 -13.25 1.89
N GLN A 230 -0.55 -13.47 2.02
CA GLN A 230 0.02 -14.82 2.16
C GLN A 230 -0.55 -15.58 3.37
N THR A 231 -0.63 -14.93 4.54
CA THR A 231 -1.03 -15.60 5.78
C THR A 231 -2.54 -15.63 6.00
N TRP A 232 -3.30 -14.62 5.56
CA TRP A 232 -4.70 -14.44 5.95
C TRP A 232 -5.68 -14.32 4.78
N GLY A 233 -5.19 -14.20 3.55
CA GLY A 233 -6.04 -13.81 2.43
C GLY A 233 -6.71 -12.46 2.66
N GLU A 234 -5.95 -11.50 3.20
CA GLU A 234 -6.42 -10.14 3.50
C GLU A 234 -5.38 -9.12 3.04
N GLN A 235 -5.82 -8.02 2.43
CA GLN A 235 -4.93 -6.93 2.01
C GLN A 235 -4.21 -6.36 3.23
N THR A 236 -5.00 -5.85 4.17
CA THR A 236 -4.60 -5.39 5.50
C THR A 236 -5.87 -5.26 6.33
N ASP A 237 -5.83 -5.75 7.56
CA ASP A 237 -6.81 -5.45 8.58
C ASP A 237 -6.11 -5.49 9.94
N VAL A 238 -6.28 -4.45 10.75
CA VAL A 238 -5.51 -4.22 11.97
C VAL A 238 -6.39 -3.72 13.11
N PRO A 239 -6.01 -3.97 14.37
CA PRO A 239 -6.69 -3.37 15.51
C PRO A 239 -6.69 -1.84 15.45
N GLU A 240 -7.69 -1.22 16.07
CA GLU A 240 -7.70 0.24 16.26
C GLU A 240 -6.69 0.66 17.34
N SER A 241 -6.34 1.95 17.39
CA SER A 241 -5.41 2.47 18.40
C SER A 241 -5.91 2.30 19.83
N ALA A 242 -7.23 2.38 20.05
CA ALA A 242 -7.82 2.16 21.35
C ALA A 242 -7.58 0.73 21.88
N ASP A 243 -7.45 -0.26 20.99
CA ASP A 243 -7.16 -1.64 21.36
C ASP A 243 -5.73 -1.84 21.86
N TRP A 244 -4.80 -0.90 21.58
CA TRP A 244 -3.47 -0.92 22.20
C TRP A 244 -3.59 -0.83 23.73
N TYR A 245 -4.59 -0.10 24.23
CA TYR A 245 -4.87 0.04 25.66
C TYR A 245 -5.39 -1.26 26.31
N ASN A 246 -5.84 -2.19 25.47
CA ASN A 246 -6.22 -3.52 25.89
C ASN A 246 -5.00 -4.46 25.92
N SER A 247 -3.83 -4.11 25.42
CA SER A 247 -2.67 -5.01 25.46
C SER A 247 -2.00 -5.08 26.83
N GLY A 248 -1.48 -6.25 27.20
CA GLY A 248 -0.62 -6.45 28.38
C GLY A 248 0.88 -6.35 28.08
N TYR A 249 1.28 -6.48 26.80
CA TYR A 249 2.67 -6.37 26.36
C TYR A 249 2.73 -5.88 24.92
N ILE A 250 3.47 -4.79 24.66
CA ILE A 250 3.58 -4.22 23.31
C ILE A 250 5.03 -4.11 22.85
N ILE A 251 5.32 -4.60 21.65
CA ILE A 251 6.57 -4.32 20.95
C ILE A 251 6.28 -3.33 19.81
N ALA A 252 6.94 -2.17 19.82
CA ALA A 252 6.97 -1.24 18.71
C ALA A 252 8.19 -1.52 17.83
N TRP A 253 7.97 -2.20 16.70
CA TRP A 253 9.04 -2.73 15.84
C TRP A 253 9.07 -2.00 14.49
N GLY A 254 10.13 -1.21 14.24
CA GLY A 254 10.21 -0.41 13.01
C GLY A 254 9.05 0.56 12.82
N SER A 255 8.38 0.95 13.90
CA SER A 255 7.24 1.87 13.92
C SER A 255 7.51 3.03 14.87
N ASN A 256 7.74 4.22 14.32
CA ASN A 256 8.05 5.41 15.10
C ASN A 256 6.78 6.13 15.59
N VAL A 257 6.03 5.47 16.47
CA VAL A 257 4.69 5.85 16.96
C VAL A 257 4.50 7.36 17.23
N PRO A 258 5.31 8.06 18.04
CA PRO A 258 5.07 9.47 18.34
C PRO A 258 5.21 10.41 17.13
N GLN A 259 6.06 10.03 16.15
CA GLN A 259 6.31 10.84 14.96
C GLN A 259 5.28 10.58 13.86
N THR A 260 5.00 9.30 13.59
CA THR A 260 4.21 8.88 12.42
C THR A 260 2.76 8.51 12.76
N ARG A 261 2.46 8.22 14.03
CA ARG A 261 1.11 7.98 14.61
C ARG A 261 0.82 8.97 15.74
N THR A 262 1.27 10.22 15.58
CA THR A 262 1.15 11.30 16.58
C THR A 262 -0.22 11.38 17.27
N PRO A 263 -1.36 11.39 16.57
CA PRO A 263 -2.67 11.54 17.23
C PRO A 263 -3.10 10.33 18.06
N ASP A 264 -2.45 9.17 17.89
CA ASP A 264 -2.78 7.90 18.56
C ASP A 264 -1.73 7.52 19.61
N ALA A 265 -0.59 8.22 19.66
CA ALA A 265 0.52 7.91 20.55
C ALA A 265 0.13 7.96 22.03
N HIS A 266 -0.93 8.70 22.39
CA HIS A 266 -1.40 8.76 23.77
C HIS A 266 -1.85 7.39 24.29
N PHE A 267 -2.54 6.56 23.48
CA PHE A 267 -2.92 5.20 23.87
C PHE A 267 -1.71 4.35 24.23
N PHE A 268 -0.62 4.48 23.46
CA PHE A 268 0.65 3.79 23.73
C PHE A 268 1.33 4.29 25.01
N THR A 269 1.28 5.60 25.29
CA THR A 269 1.89 6.14 26.50
C THR A 269 1.07 5.88 27.76
N GLU A 270 -0.26 5.93 27.65
CA GLU A 270 -1.18 5.83 28.77
C GLU A 270 -1.38 4.38 29.20
N VAL A 271 -1.31 3.41 28.27
CA VAL A 271 -1.43 1.99 28.62
C VAL A 271 -0.29 1.54 29.54
N ARG A 272 0.87 2.20 29.48
CA ARG A 272 1.98 1.95 30.40
C ARG A 272 1.60 2.21 31.86
N TYR A 273 0.70 3.17 32.12
CA TYR A 273 0.18 3.41 33.47
C TYR A 273 -0.77 2.31 33.94
N LYS A 274 -1.31 1.50 33.02
CA LYS A 274 -2.07 0.27 33.31
C LYS A 274 -1.16 -0.92 33.64
N GLY A 275 0.17 -0.74 33.58
CA GLY A 275 1.16 -1.78 33.86
C GLY A 275 1.69 -2.51 32.61
N THR A 276 1.28 -2.09 31.41
CA THR A 276 1.74 -2.71 30.16
C THR A 276 3.19 -2.33 29.87
N LYS A 277 4.03 -3.34 29.69
CA LYS A 277 5.43 -3.16 29.28
C LYS A 277 5.51 -2.85 27.79
N THR A 278 6.38 -1.92 27.43
CA THR A 278 6.63 -1.51 26.04
C THR A 278 8.10 -1.67 25.64
N VAL A 279 8.36 -2.24 24.46
CA VAL A 279 9.70 -2.45 23.90
C VAL A 279 9.84 -1.77 22.55
N ALA A 280 10.89 -1.00 22.32
CA ALA A 280 11.21 -0.42 21.02
C ALA A 280 12.29 -1.25 20.31
N ILE A 281 12.04 -1.66 19.06
CA ILE A 281 13.04 -2.28 18.20
C ILE A 281 13.25 -1.37 16.99
N THR A 282 14.35 -0.62 17.04
CA THR A 282 14.75 0.35 16.02
C THR A 282 16.27 0.44 15.98
N PRO A 283 16.91 0.55 14.81
CA PRO A 283 18.37 0.57 14.72
C PRO A 283 18.97 1.86 15.29
N ASP A 284 18.29 2.99 15.10
CA ASP A 284 18.61 4.29 15.69
C ASP A 284 17.89 4.52 17.02
N TYR A 285 18.30 5.52 17.80
CA TYR A 285 17.52 5.97 18.96
C TYR A 285 16.35 6.85 18.50
N ALA A 286 15.34 6.22 17.91
CA ALA A 286 14.14 6.87 17.38
C ALA A 286 13.25 7.45 18.50
N GLU A 287 12.29 8.30 18.15
CA GLU A 287 11.40 8.93 19.14
C GLU A 287 10.59 7.90 19.94
N VAL A 288 10.21 6.76 19.33
CA VAL A 288 9.50 5.68 20.04
C VAL A 288 10.34 5.06 21.16
N SER A 289 11.67 5.00 21.02
CA SER A 289 12.57 4.48 22.05
C SER A 289 12.49 5.27 23.36
N LYS A 290 12.16 6.58 23.28
CA LYS A 290 11.93 7.44 24.45
C LYS A 290 10.66 7.07 25.24
N LEU A 291 9.72 6.34 24.62
CA LEU A 291 8.44 5.95 25.21
C LEU A 291 8.42 4.51 25.71
N CYS A 292 9.49 3.75 25.50
CA CYS A 292 9.57 2.34 25.82
C CYS A 292 10.40 2.08 27.09
N ASP A 293 10.13 0.93 27.71
CA ASP A 293 10.86 0.46 28.89
C ASP A 293 12.19 -0.21 28.50
N GLU A 294 12.29 -0.71 27.26
CA GLU A 294 13.52 -1.23 26.67
C GLU A 294 13.70 -0.81 25.21
N TRP A 295 14.96 -0.70 24.77
CA TRP A 295 15.35 -0.46 23.39
C TRP A 295 16.34 -1.52 22.91
N LEU A 296 16.03 -2.16 21.78
CA LEU A 296 16.89 -3.11 21.09
C LEU A 296 17.35 -2.48 19.76
N SER A 297 18.66 -2.31 19.60
CA SER A 297 19.29 -1.69 18.41
C SER A 297 19.84 -2.74 17.43
N ALA A 298 18.93 -3.51 16.82
CA ALA A 298 19.29 -4.44 15.75
C ALA A 298 19.88 -3.70 14.53
N LYS A 299 20.82 -4.32 13.81
CA LYS A 299 21.23 -3.85 12.48
C LYS A 299 19.98 -3.77 11.58
N GLN A 300 19.79 -2.65 10.91
CA GLN A 300 18.62 -2.42 10.08
C GLN A 300 18.50 -3.49 8.98
N GLY A 301 17.29 -4.00 8.73
CA GLY A 301 17.07 -5.01 7.68
C GLY A 301 17.44 -6.44 8.10
N THR A 302 17.90 -6.64 9.33
CA THR A 302 18.20 -7.97 9.89
C THR A 302 17.11 -8.50 10.83
N ASP A 303 16.00 -7.78 10.94
CA ASP A 303 14.96 -7.99 11.93
C ASP A 303 14.28 -9.37 11.84
N ALA A 304 14.17 -9.97 10.65
CA ALA A 304 13.70 -11.35 10.50
C ALA A 304 14.54 -12.36 11.31
N ALA A 305 15.86 -12.14 11.45
CA ALA A 305 16.71 -12.99 12.28
C ALA A 305 16.34 -12.91 13.77
N LEU A 306 15.98 -11.71 14.24
CA LEU A 306 15.49 -11.50 15.59
C LEU A 306 14.13 -12.19 15.81
N GLY A 307 13.19 -12.01 14.87
CA GLY A 307 11.87 -12.67 14.93
C GLY A 307 11.96 -14.20 14.93
N LEU A 308 12.89 -14.76 14.16
CA LEU A 308 13.22 -16.18 14.13
C LEU A 308 13.72 -16.71 15.47
N ALA A 309 14.69 -16.03 16.09
CA ALA A 309 15.21 -16.44 17.39
C ALA A 309 14.20 -16.31 18.52
N MET A 310 13.35 -15.27 18.48
CA MET A 310 12.25 -15.14 19.43
C MET A 310 11.24 -16.27 19.23
N GLY A 311 10.85 -16.57 17.99
CA GLY A 311 9.99 -17.71 17.67
C GLY A 311 10.58 -19.07 18.09
N HIS A 312 11.90 -19.26 17.96
CA HIS A 312 12.60 -20.46 18.45
C HIS A 312 12.41 -20.65 19.95
N VAL A 313 12.59 -19.58 20.74
CA VAL A 313 12.38 -19.62 22.20
C VAL A 313 10.92 -19.94 22.54
N ILE A 314 9.98 -19.30 21.85
CA ILE A 314 8.53 -19.50 22.07
C ILE A 314 8.12 -20.95 21.76
N LEU A 315 8.47 -21.47 20.59
CA LEU A 315 8.19 -22.87 20.21
C LEU A 315 8.81 -23.85 21.22
N LYS A 316 10.09 -23.66 21.56
CA LYS A 316 10.79 -24.56 22.46
C LYS A 316 10.20 -24.59 23.87
N GLU A 317 9.93 -23.42 24.47
CA GLU A 317 9.47 -23.35 25.85
C GLU A 317 7.96 -23.62 25.99
N PHE A 318 7.13 -23.06 25.10
CA PHE A 318 5.67 -23.02 25.27
C PHE A 318 4.89 -23.98 24.37
N HIS A 319 5.53 -24.66 23.40
CA HIS A 319 4.88 -25.69 22.57
C HIS A 319 5.47 -27.08 22.77
N LEU A 320 6.75 -27.18 23.15
CA LEU A 320 7.46 -28.46 23.30
C LEU A 320 7.75 -28.80 24.77
N ASN A 321 8.55 -27.98 25.47
CA ASN A 321 9.00 -28.31 26.83
C ASN A 321 7.90 -28.21 27.89
N ASN A 322 7.11 -27.14 27.83
CA ASN A 322 5.96 -26.92 28.70
C ASN A 322 4.79 -26.41 27.85
N PRO A 323 4.10 -27.31 27.12
CA PRO A 323 3.05 -26.92 26.18
C PRO A 323 1.94 -26.11 26.87
N SER A 324 1.74 -24.87 26.42
CA SER A 324 0.60 -24.05 26.83
C SER A 324 -0.69 -24.67 26.28
N GLU A 325 -1.68 -24.87 27.15
CA GLU A 325 -3.01 -25.34 26.76
C GLU A 325 -3.65 -24.39 25.74
N TYR A 326 -3.57 -23.08 26.02
CA TYR A 326 -4.14 -22.05 25.17
C TYR A 326 -3.47 -22.00 23.79
N PHE A 327 -2.13 -21.96 23.74
CA PHE A 327 -1.42 -21.88 22.47
C PHE A 327 -1.61 -23.13 21.62
N THR A 328 -1.58 -24.31 22.26
CA THR A 328 -1.75 -25.60 21.56
C THR A 328 -3.13 -25.71 20.93
N ASP A 329 -4.20 -25.33 21.65
CA ASP A 329 -5.56 -25.29 21.10
C ASP A 329 -5.67 -24.27 19.97
N TYR A 330 -5.13 -23.06 20.18
CA TYR A 330 -5.18 -21.99 19.20
C TYR A 330 -4.57 -22.42 17.86
N VAL A 331 -3.32 -22.89 17.87
CA VAL A 331 -2.63 -23.24 16.62
C VAL A 331 -3.27 -24.45 15.94
N ARG A 332 -3.85 -25.39 16.70
CA ARG A 332 -4.57 -26.53 16.13
C ARG A 332 -5.81 -26.12 15.34
N ARG A 333 -6.57 -25.13 15.83
CA ARG A 333 -7.85 -24.75 15.22
C ARG A 333 -7.69 -23.67 14.14
N TYR A 334 -6.76 -22.74 14.36
CA TYR A 334 -6.72 -21.49 13.59
C TYR A 334 -5.52 -21.36 12.65
N THR A 335 -4.68 -22.39 12.52
CA THR A 335 -3.52 -22.36 11.62
C THR A 335 -3.50 -23.57 10.68
N ASP A 336 -2.61 -23.53 9.70
CA ASP A 336 -2.30 -24.68 8.84
C ASP A 336 -1.29 -25.67 9.44
N MET A 337 -0.86 -25.48 10.71
CA MET A 337 0.08 -26.39 11.39
C MET A 337 -0.29 -27.89 11.35
N PRO A 338 -1.55 -28.33 11.53
CA PRO A 338 -1.89 -29.76 11.50
C PRO A 338 -2.02 -30.34 10.07
N PHE A 339 -1.86 -29.53 9.02
CA PHE A 339 -2.07 -29.98 7.65
C PHE A 339 -0.87 -30.74 7.11
N LEU A 340 -1.15 -31.73 6.27
CA LEU A 340 -0.16 -32.64 5.71
C LEU A 340 0.48 -32.04 4.46
N VAL A 341 1.81 -32.08 4.43
CA VAL A 341 2.66 -31.69 3.29
C VAL A 341 3.32 -32.95 2.74
N GLU A 342 3.22 -33.13 1.43
CA GLU A 342 3.93 -34.19 0.71
C GLU A 342 5.42 -33.87 0.65
N LEU A 343 6.28 -34.87 0.88
CA LEU A 343 7.72 -34.77 0.72
C LEU A 343 8.13 -35.26 -0.68
N GLU A 344 8.76 -34.39 -1.46
CA GLU A 344 9.28 -34.71 -2.79
C GLU A 344 10.70 -35.31 -2.66
N PRO A 345 10.97 -36.49 -3.23
CA PRO A 345 12.29 -37.12 -3.14
C PRO A 345 13.36 -36.37 -3.95
N ARG A 346 14.59 -36.36 -3.46
CA ARG A 346 15.79 -35.87 -4.15
C ARG A 346 16.70 -37.02 -4.54
N ASP A 347 17.56 -36.78 -5.53
CA ASP A 347 18.53 -37.76 -6.03
C ASP A 347 19.56 -38.19 -4.97
N ASP A 348 19.81 -37.35 -3.97
CA ASP A 348 20.72 -37.60 -2.84
C ASP A 348 20.11 -38.47 -1.72
N GLY A 349 18.85 -38.91 -1.88
CA GLY A 349 18.12 -39.73 -0.90
C GLY A 349 17.47 -38.94 0.24
N SER A 350 17.60 -37.61 0.26
CA SER A 350 16.82 -36.73 1.13
C SER A 350 15.53 -36.26 0.44
N TYR A 351 14.75 -35.43 1.11
CA TYR A 351 13.46 -34.93 0.63
C TYR A 351 13.40 -33.41 0.68
N VAL A 352 12.53 -32.79 -0.12
CA VAL A 352 12.12 -31.38 0.05
C VAL A 352 10.64 -31.29 0.39
N PRO A 353 10.21 -30.28 1.17
CA PRO A 353 8.79 -30.00 1.36
C PRO A 353 8.12 -29.63 0.03
N GLY A 354 7.15 -30.44 -0.40
CA GLY A 354 6.36 -30.26 -1.61
C GLY A 354 5.09 -29.43 -1.36
N ARG A 355 3.99 -29.78 -2.04
CA ARG A 355 2.69 -29.13 -1.83
C ARG A 355 1.92 -29.71 -0.63
N GLN A 356 0.94 -28.97 -0.11
CA GLN A 356 -0.02 -29.55 0.82
C GLN A 356 -0.86 -30.61 0.10
N LEU A 357 -1.12 -31.72 0.80
CA LEU A 357 -2.02 -32.76 0.31
C LEU A 357 -3.44 -32.24 0.19
N ARG A 358 -4.11 -32.68 -0.87
CA ARG A 358 -5.48 -32.32 -1.24
C ARG A 358 -6.36 -33.55 -1.18
N ALA A 359 -7.67 -33.34 -1.01
CA ALA A 359 -8.62 -34.43 -1.03
C ALA A 359 -8.54 -35.23 -2.34
N SER A 360 -8.27 -34.55 -3.47
CA SER A 360 -8.08 -35.17 -4.79
C SER A 360 -6.91 -36.15 -4.90
N ASP A 361 -5.99 -36.17 -3.92
CA ASP A 361 -4.82 -37.05 -3.95
C ASP A 361 -5.15 -38.46 -3.45
N PHE A 362 -6.35 -38.68 -2.92
CA PHE A 362 -6.78 -39.93 -2.29
C PHE A 362 -7.94 -40.58 -3.03
N ASP A 363 -8.10 -41.89 -2.82
CA ASP A 363 -9.19 -42.66 -3.41
C ASP A 363 -10.56 -42.04 -3.12
N ALA A 364 -11.40 -42.00 -4.15
CA ALA A 364 -12.72 -41.36 -4.12
C ALA A 364 -12.69 -39.91 -3.58
N SER A 365 -11.55 -39.20 -3.71
CA SER A 365 -11.34 -37.83 -3.27
C SER A 365 -11.72 -37.57 -1.80
N LEU A 366 -11.55 -38.56 -0.92
CA LEU A 366 -12.05 -38.51 0.48
C LEU A 366 -13.54 -38.11 0.59
N GLY A 367 -14.35 -38.55 -0.37
CA GLY A 367 -15.79 -38.23 -0.44
C GLY A 367 -16.10 -36.77 -0.79
N GLN A 368 -15.17 -36.05 -1.42
CA GLN A 368 -15.35 -34.68 -1.89
C GLN A 368 -15.56 -34.63 -3.40
N ASP A 369 -16.80 -34.33 -3.83
CA ASP A 369 -17.13 -34.20 -5.26
C ASP A 369 -16.86 -32.78 -5.81
N ASN A 370 -16.99 -31.76 -4.97
CA ASN A 370 -16.78 -30.36 -5.34
C ASN A 370 -15.38 -29.89 -4.92
N ASN A 371 -14.62 -29.33 -5.86
CA ASN A 371 -13.28 -28.78 -5.69
C ASN A 371 -12.32 -29.60 -4.78
N PRO A 372 -12.22 -30.94 -4.96
CA PRO A 372 -11.36 -31.77 -4.12
C PRO A 372 -9.87 -31.37 -4.15
N GLU A 373 -9.41 -30.78 -5.24
CA GLU A 373 -8.05 -30.26 -5.44
C GLU A 373 -7.74 -28.99 -4.63
N TRP A 374 -8.77 -28.36 -4.05
CA TRP A 374 -8.67 -27.14 -3.24
C TRP A 374 -9.07 -27.37 -1.78
N LYS A 375 -9.13 -28.64 -1.34
CA LYS A 375 -9.46 -29.03 0.03
C LYS A 375 -8.28 -29.74 0.67
N THR A 376 -7.66 -29.10 1.65
CA THR A 376 -6.43 -29.58 2.28
C THR A 376 -6.72 -30.64 3.35
N VAL A 377 -5.75 -31.52 3.61
CA VAL A 377 -5.94 -32.74 4.41
C VAL A 377 -5.13 -32.69 5.71
N VAL A 378 -5.69 -33.26 6.78
CA VAL A 378 -5.05 -33.44 8.10
C VAL A 378 -5.06 -34.92 8.51
N TRP A 379 -4.28 -35.28 9.53
CA TRP A 379 -4.41 -36.59 10.19
C TRP A 379 -5.41 -36.52 11.35
N ASP A 380 -6.41 -37.41 11.34
CA ASP A 380 -7.33 -37.57 12.45
C ASP A 380 -6.92 -38.76 13.34
N PRO A 381 -6.41 -38.52 14.56
CA PRO A 381 -5.96 -39.58 15.44
C PRO A 381 -7.10 -40.48 15.94
N ALA A 382 -8.36 -40.00 15.96
CA ALA A 382 -9.50 -40.80 16.43
C ALA A 382 -9.84 -41.94 15.46
N ARG A 383 -9.60 -41.73 14.16
CA ARG A 383 -9.85 -42.71 13.09
C ARG A 383 -8.58 -43.35 12.57
N ASP A 384 -7.43 -42.82 12.97
CA ASP A 384 -6.11 -43.14 12.44
C ASP A 384 -6.08 -43.09 10.90
N ALA A 385 -6.63 -42.00 10.35
CA ALA A 385 -6.82 -41.84 8.91
C ALA A 385 -6.73 -40.36 8.47
N PRO A 386 -6.45 -40.10 7.18
CA PRO A 386 -6.57 -38.76 6.61
C PRO A 386 -8.02 -38.26 6.64
N ALA A 387 -8.19 -36.97 6.91
CA ALA A 387 -9.50 -36.33 6.94
C ALA A 387 -9.45 -34.92 6.35
N VAL A 388 -10.60 -34.47 5.81
CA VAL A 388 -10.78 -33.12 5.26
C VAL A 388 -11.53 -32.27 6.29
N PRO A 389 -10.88 -31.34 7.00
CA PRO A 389 -11.56 -30.44 7.90
C PRO A 389 -12.35 -29.39 7.10
N ARG A 390 -13.46 -28.88 7.66
CA ARG A 390 -14.23 -27.75 7.07
C ARG A 390 -13.36 -26.50 6.86
N GLY A 391 -13.80 -25.56 6.03
CA GLY A 391 -13.20 -24.22 5.95
C GLY A 391 -12.14 -23.97 4.88
N SER A 392 -11.50 -24.99 4.30
CA SER A 392 -10.58 -24.80 3.16
C SER A 392 -11.26 -24.13 1.98
N ILE A 393 -10.48 -23.46 1.13
CA ILE A 393 -11.03 -22.59 0.07
C ILE A 393 -11.97 -23.31 -0.90
N GLY A 394 -11.77 -24.61 -1.13
CA GLY A 394 -12.66 -25.43 -1.94
C GLY A 394 -14.09 -25.57 -1.40
N PHE A 395 -14.37 -25.24 -0.13
CA PHE A 395 -15.74 -25.19 0.41
C PHE A 395 -16.44 -23.85 0.17
N ARG A 396 -15.71 -22.81 -0.25
CA ARG A 396 -16.25 -21.46 -0.42
C ARG A 396 -17.13 -21.35 -1.66
N TRP A 397 -16.71 -22.01 -2.75
CA TRP A 397 -17.32 -21.94 -4.07
C TRP A 397 -17.87 -23.30 -4.49
N GLY A 398 -18.88 -23.32 -5.38
CA GLY A 398 -19.54 -24.55 -5.83
C GLY A 398 -20.48 -25.21 -4.80
N GLU A 399 -20.26 -24.96 -3.50
CA GLU A 399 -21.10 -25.43 -2.39
C GLU A 399 -21.31 -24.34 -1.31
N LYS A 400 -22.03 -24.68 -0.23
CA LYS A 400 -22.42 -23.78 0.87
C LYS A 400 -22.48 -24.51 2.21
N GLY A 401 -22.40 -23.77 3.31
CA GLY A 401 -22.60 -24.27 4.68
C GLY A 401 -21.41 -24.99 5.34
N LYS A 402 -20.30 -25.19 4.62
CA LYS A 402 -19.09 -25.88 5.13
C LYS A 402 -17.84 -25.00 5.14
N TRP A 403 -17.94 -23.75 4.68
CA TRP A 403 -16.83 -22.80 4.74
C TRP A 403 -16.79 -22.11 6.10
N ASN A 404 -16.44 -22.88 7.14
CA ASN A 404 -16.33 -22.43 8.53
C ASN A 404 -15.18 -23.14 9.26
N LEU A 405 -14.77 -22.59 10.40
CA LEU A 405 -13.71 -23.11 11.27
C LEU A 405 -14.26 -23.96 12.42
N GLU A 406 -15.44 -24.55 12.25
CA GLU A 406 -15.93 -25.54 13.22
C GLU A 406 -14.96 -26.73 13.27
N PRO A 407 -14.72 -27.33 14.44
CA PRO A 407 -13.86 -28.51 14.60
C PRO A 407 -14.56 -29.77 14.08
N LEU A 408 -15.01 -29.72 12.83
CA LEU A 408 -15.73 -30.77 12.13
C LEU A 408 -15.01 -31.13 10.82
N ASP A 409 -15.09 -32.40 10.47
CA ASP A 409 -14.75 -32.86 9.12
C ASP A 409 -15.84 -32.48 8.10
N ALA A 410 -15.55 -32.74 6.82
CA ALA A 410 -16.47 -32.49 5.71
C ALA A 410 -17.80 -33.28 5.79
N ALA A 411 -17.83 -34.39 6.54
CA ALA A 411 -19.02 -35.21 6.79
C ALA A 411 -19.83 -34.73 8.02
N GLY A 412 -19.31 -33.78 8.79
CA GLY A 412 -19.95 -33.21 9.98
C GLY A 412 -19.63 -33.95 11.28
N ASN A 413 -18.62 -34.83 11.29
CA ASN A 413 -18.16 -35.44 12.53
C ASN A 413 -17.13 -34.56 13.22
N SER A 414 -17.07 -34.63 14.56
CA SER A 414 -16.00 -33.99 15.33
C SER A 414 -14.62 -34.48 14.88
N ILE A 415 -13.68 -33.55 14.79
CA ILE A 415 -12.27 -33.83 14.48
C ILE A 415 -11.37 -33.05 15.44
N THR A 416 -10.27 -33.67 15.85
CA THR A 416 -9.18 -33.01 16.60
C THR A 416 -7.88 -33.32 15.87
N PRO A 417 -7.53 -32.51 14.85
CA PRO A 417 -6.38 -32.78 14.00
C PRO A 417 -5.11 -32.89 14.83
N LEU A 418 -4.27 -33.86 14.50
CA LEU A 418 -2.97 -34.04 15.15
C LEU A 418 -1.99 -32.96 14.65
N LEU A 419 -1.28 -32.32 15.60
CA LEU A 419 -0.30 -31.29 15.27
C LEU A 419 1.02 -31.88 14.81
N THR A 420 1.50 -32.96 15.43
CA THR A 420 2.82 -33.55 15.17
C THR A 420 2.76 -35.05 15.03
N LEU A 421 3.46 -35.61 14.04
CA LEU A 421 3.56 -37.05 13.82
C LEU A 421 4.59 -37.75 14.73
N ALA A 422 5.19 -37.05 15.70
CA ALA A 422 6.23 -37.58 16.59
C ALA A 422 5.92 -38.98 17.17
N ASP A 423 4.69 -39.24 17.60
CA ASP A 423 4.28 -40.54 18.17
C ASP A 423 3.45 -41.41 17.19
N HIS A 424 3.27 -40.95 15.94
CA HIS A 424 2.40 -41.57 14.92
C HIS A 424 3.11 -41.82 13.56
N HIS A 425 4.43 -41.61 13.52
CA HIS A 425 5.26 -41.80 12.34
C HIS A 425 5.60 -43.28 12.11
N ASP A 426 5.85 -43.63 10.85
CA ASP A 426 6.40 -44.93 10.43
C ASP A 426 7.77 -44.79 9.75
N ASN A 427 8.24 -43.55 9.57
CA ASN A 427 9.52 -43.23 8.99
C ASN A 427 10.13 -41.97 9.63
N ILE A 428 11.45 -41.85 9.59
CA ILE A 428 12.17 -40.62 9.87
C ILE A 428 12.78 -40.13 8.56
N ALA A 429 12.19 -39.08 7.98
CA ALA A 429 12.62 -38.53 6.72
C ALA A 429 13.71 -37.48 6.94
N LYS A 430 14.79 -37.55 6.16
CA LYS A 430 15.80 -36.48 6.09
C LYS A 430 15.30 -35.42 5.12
N VAL A 431 14.91 -34.24 5.62
CA VAL A 431 14.29 -33.16 4.84
C VAL A 431 15.22 -31.96 4.74
N ALA A 432 15.37 -31.44 3.53
CA ALA A 432 16.23 -30.32 3.17
C ALA A 432 15.47 -28.98 3.25
N PHE A 433 16.11 -27.98 3.87
CA PHE A 433 15.61 -26.61 4.04
C PHE A 433 16.61 -25.60 3.49
N PRO A 434 16.15 -24.51 2.84
CA PRO A 434 17.05 -23.48 2.34
C PRO A 434 17.55 -22.58 3.47
N TYR A 435 18.83 -22.21 3.43
CA TYR A 435 19.43 -21.29 4.38
C TYR A 435 20.18 -20.19 3.66
N PHE A 436 19.77 -18.95 3.90
CA PHE A 436 20.37 -17.76 3.27
C PHE A 436 21.20 -16.92 4.25
N GLY A 437 21.26 -17.31 5.53
CA GLY A 437 22.02 -16.57 6.55
C GLY A 437 23.54 -16.68 6.41
N GLY A 438 24.02 -17.60 5.57
CA GLY A 438 25.43 -17.73 5.18
C GLY A 438 25.87 -16.81 4.06
N ILE A 439 24.94 -16.14 3.35
CA ILE A 439 25.27 -15.24 2.24
C ILE A 439 26.03 -14.03 2.79
N ALA A 440 27.29 -13.90 2.38
CA ALA A 440 28.11 -12.76 2.71
C ALA A 440 27.63 -11.50 1.97
N ARG A 441 27.41 -10.42 2.72
CA ARG A 441 27.15 -9.07 2.19
C ARG A 441 28.13 -8.11 2.86
N GLU A 442 28.74 -7.22 2.09
CA GLU A 442 29.82 -6.33 2.58
C GLU A 442 29.44 -5.55 3.85
N HIS A 443 28.19 -5.11 3.95
CA HIS A 443 27.72 -4.21 5.01
C HIS A 443 26.88 -4.89 6.11
N PHE A 444 26.74 -6.21 6.07
CA PHE A 444 25.93 -6.99 7.00
C PHE A 444 26.68 -8.23 7.49
N ASN A 445 26.56 -8.52 8.78
CA ASN A 445 27.10 -9.76 9.32
C ASN A 445 26.32 -10.96 8.77
N HIS A 446 27.01 -12.10 8.66
CA HIS A 446 26.47 -13.37 8.21
C HIS A 446 26.99 -14.48 9.13
N VAL A 447 26.31 -15.62 9.16
CA VAL A 447 26.75 -16.81 9.87
C VAL A 447 26.90 -17.93 8.86
N ALA A 448 28.15 -18.27 8.56
CA ALA A 448 28.48 -19.33 7.61
C ALA A 448 27.81 -20.66 7.99
N GLY A 449 27.40 -21.41 6.97
CA GLY A 449 26.74 -22.70 7.06
C GLY A 449 26.45 -23.21 5.66
N ASP A 450 25.97 -24.45 5.56
CA ASP A 450 25.55 -25.02 4.28
C ASP A 450 24.27 -24.30 3.78
N ASP A 451 24.19 -24.05 2.47
CA ASP A 451 23.01 -23.44 1.84
C ASP A 451 21.75 -24.33 2.00
N ILE A 452 21.96 -25.62 2.25
CA ILE A 452 20.92 -26.62 2.49
C ILE A 452 21.13 -27.25 3.87
N LEU A 453 20.18 -27.02 4.76
CA LEU A 453 20.12 -27.66 6.07
C LEU A 453 19.30 -28.94 6.00
N HIS A 454 19.77 -30.02 6.62
CA HIS A 454 19.03 -31.27 6.67
C HIS A 454 18.54 -31.54 8.08
N HIS A 455 17.24 -31.80 8.22
CA HIS A 455 16.62 -32.16 9.50
C HIS A 455 15.92 -33.51 9.40
N SER A 456 15.88 -34.24 10.52
CA SER A 456 15.18 -35.52 10.63
C SER A 456 13.75 -35.27 11.10
N LEU A 457 12.75 -35.56 10.27
CA LEU A 457 11.35 -35.33 10.61
C LEU A 457 10.57 -36.64 10.78
N PRO A 458 9.65 -36.72 11.76
CA PRO A 458 8.71 -37.82 11.86
C PRO A 458 7.73 -37.78 10.69
N ALA A 459 7.81 -38.77 9.81
CA ALA A 459 7.04 -38.84 8.58
C ALA A 459 6.14 -40.08 8.55
N LYS A 460 5.04 -39.97 7.81
CA LYS A 460 4.10 -41.07 7.58
C LYS A 460 4.07 -41.44 6.10
N GLN A 461 4.06 -42.73 5.78
CA GLN A 461 3.88 -43.20 4.41
C GLN A 461 2.38 -43.38 4.09
N LEU A 462 1.92 -42.73 3.02
CA LEU A 462 0.54 -42.81 2.55
C LEU A 462 0.46 -43.29 1.10
N SER A 463 -0.53 -44.13 0.81
CA SER A 463 -0.91 -44.49 -0.56
C SER A 463 -1.81 -43.41 -1.15
N LEU A 464 -1.43 -42.88 -2.31
CA LEU A 464 -2.23 -41.92 -3.08
C LEU A 464 -3.05 -42.61 -4.17
N ALA A 465 -4.06 -41.93 -4.70
CA ALA A 465 -4.99 -42.45 -5.72
C ALA A 465 -4.29 -42.82 -7.04
N ASP A 466 -3.16 -42.17 -7.34
CA ASP A 466 -2.34 -42.46 -8.53
C ASP A 466 -1.41 -43.68 -8.34
N GLY A 467 -1.49 -44.35 -7.18
CA GLY A 467 -0.68 -45.51 -6.81
C GLY A 467 0.70 -45.15 -6.22
N ARG A 468 1.08 -43.86 -6.15
CA ARG A 468 2.33 -43.45 -5.52
C ARG A 468 2.27 -43.65 -4.00
N GLN A 469 3.43 -44.01 -3.44
CA GLN A 469 3.66 -44.00 -2.00
C GLN A 469 4.34 -42.68 -1.64
N ALA A 470 3.62 -41.79 -0.96
CA ALA A 470 4.11 -40.48 -0.56
C ALA A 470 4.50 -40.47 0.92
N LEU A 471 5.65 -39.90 1.24
CA LEU A 471 5.96 -39.52 2.62
C LEU A 471 5.33 -38.17 2.92
N VAL A 472 4.77 -38.04 4.11
CA VAL A 472 4.08 -36.82 4.53
C VAL A 472 4.51 -36.41 5.92
N VAL A 473 4.51 -35.10 6.14
CA VAL A 473 4.78 -34.45 7.43
C VAL A 473 3.72 -33.40 7.70
N THR A 474 3.56 -32.98 8.96
CA THR A 474 2.72 -31.82 9.27
C THR A 474 3.50 -30.52 9.06
N VAL A 475 2.79 -29.40 8.84
CA VAL A 475 3.41 -28.07 8.85
C VAL A 475 4.06 -27.74 10.20
N PHE A 476 3.50 -28.21 11.32
CA PHE A 476 4.11 -28.05 12.65
C PHE A 476 5.49 -28.72 12.74
N ASP A 477 5.61 -29.95 12.24
CA ASP A 477 6.89 -30.69 12.23
C ASP A 477 7.91 -29.98 11.35
N LEU A 478 7.49 -29.50 10.17
CA LEU A 478 8.31 -28.66 9.29
C LEU A 478 8.77 -27.37 9.97
N MET A 479 7.90 -26.73 10.75
CA MET A 479 8.26 -25.53 11.49
C MET A 479 9.26 -25.80 12.61
N CYS A 480 9.07 -26.84 13.42
CA CYS A 480 10.05 -27.18 14.47
C CYS A 480 11.45 -27.42 13.88
N ALA A 481 11.50 -28.15 12.76
CA ALA A 481 12.74 -28.37 12.01
C ALA A 481 13.31 -27.05 11.44
N ASN A 482 12.49 -26.24 10.77
CA ASN A 482 12.93 -24.96 10.20
C ASN A 482 13.46 -23.98 11.26
N TYR A 483 12.87 -23.95 12.46
CA TYR A 483 13.38 -23.16 13.59
C TYR A 483 14.61 -23.79 14.27
N GLY A 484 15.09 -24.94 13.78
CA GLY A 484 16.28 -25.62 14.27
C GLY A 484 16.13 -26.11 15.70
N ILE A 485 15.01 -26.74 16.05
CA ILE A 485 14.77 -27.28 17.41
C ILE A 485 14.94 -28.79 17.42
N ASP A 486 15.91 -29.26 18.20
CA ASP A 486 16.14 -30.69 18.43
C ASP A 486 14.96 -31.36 19.13
N ARG A 487 14.49 -32.49 18.58
CA ARG A 487 13.36 -33.28 19.09
C ARG A 487 13.71 -34.77 19.26
N GLY A 488 14.97 -35.15 19.01
CA GLY A 488 15.48 -36.51 19.22
C GLY A 488 15.26 -37.48 18.06
N PHE A 489 15.06 -37.00 16.83
CA PHE A 489 14.85 -37.84 15.64
C PHE A 489 16.12 -38.12 14.82
N GLY A 490 17.27 -37.53 15.16
CA GLY A 490 18.54 -37.85 14.51
C GLY A 490 19.71 -36.93 14.91
N ASP A 491 20.89 -37.20 14.35
CA ASP A 491 22.14 -36.53 14.75
C ASP A 491 22.22 -35.03 14.37
N ASP A 492 21.36 -34.53 13.48
CA ASP A 492 21.29 -33.11 13.07
C ASP A 492 19.86 -32.51 13.17
N ASP A 493 19.13 -32.89 14.23
CA ASP A 493 17.73 -32.53 14.43
C ASP A 493 17.52 -31.09 14.96
N GLY A 494 18.59 -30.30 15.12
CA GLY A 494 18.53 -28.89 15.53
C GLY A 494 19.37 -28.58 16.77
N ALA A 495 18.99 -27.53 17.52
CA ALA A 495 19.72 -26.99 18.67
C ALA A 495 19.15 -27.48 20.00
N THR A 496 20.00 -28.03 20.85
CA THR A 496 19.63 -28.49 22.20
C THR A 496 19.61 -27.36 23.22
N HIS A 497 20.28 -26.22 22.98
CA HIS A 497 20.21 -25.04 23.84
C HIS A 497 20.49 -23.71 23.10
N TYR A 498 20.08 -22.58 23.67
CA TYR A 498 20.14 -21.26 23.00
C TYR A 498 21.53 -20.73 22.67
N ARG A 499 22.56 -21.20 23.38
CA ARG A 499 23.97 -20.81 23.14
C ARG A 499 24.64 -21.55 21.97
N GLN A 500 23.99 -22.56 21.39
CA GLN A 500 24.53 -23.26 20.23
C GLN A 500 24.38 -22.37 19.02
N LEU A 501 25.47 -22.20 18.27
CA LEU A 501 25.45 -21.46 17.02
C LEU A 501 24.84 -22.31 15.90
N LYS A 502 23.52 -22.51 15.96
CA LYS A 502 22.73 -23.12 14.88
C LYS A 502 21.75 -22.09 14.32
N PRO A 503 21.36 -22.21 13.04
CA PRO A 503 20.39 -21.31 12.42
C PRO A 503 19.20 -21.01 13.33
N TYR A 504 18.88 -19.73 13.45
CA TYR A 504 17.70 -19.22 14.15
C TYR A 504 17.69 -19.37 15.67
N THR A 505 18.81 -19.73 16.29
CA THR A 505 18.96 -19.67 17.76
C THR A 505 19.24 -18.23 18.24
N PRO A 506 19.04 -17.94 19.54
CA PRO A 506 19.47 -16.66 20.13
C PRO A 506 20.97 -16.34 19.94
N ALA A 507 21.86 -17.33 19.99
CA ALA A 507 23.29 -17.13 19.72
C ALA A 507 23.58 -16.83 18.24
N TRP A 508 22.84 -17.45 17.33
CA TRP A 508 22.96 -17.17 15.90
C TRP A 508 22.49 -15.76 15.53
N GLN A 509 21.35 -15.32 16.05
CA GLN A 509 20.86 -13.98 15.71
C GLN A 509 21.78 -12.90 16.29
N GLU A 510 22.46 -13.15 17.42
CA GLU A 510 23.37 -12.16 18.01
C GLU A 510 24.50 -11.79 17.05
N GLN A 511 25.03 -12.77 16.30
CA GLN A 511 26.05 -12.52 15.29
C GLN A 511 25.51 -11.69 14.12
N ILE A 512 24.27 -11.90 13.71
CA ILE A 512 23.65 -11.23 12.57
C ILE A 512 23.19 -9.82 12.92
N THR A 513 22.43 -9.68 14.02
CA THR A 513 21.72 -8.45 14.37
C THR A 513 22.53 -7.54 15.28
N GLY A 514 23.48 -8.10 16.04
CA GLY A 514 24.20 -7.43 17.13
C GLY A 514 23.41 -7.30 18.44
N VAL A 515 22.19 -7.83 18.53
CA VAL A 515 21.37 -7.79 19.77
C VAL A 515 21.75 -8.96 20.68
N PRO A 516 22.00 -8.74 21.99
CA PRO A 516 22.41 -9.81 22.89
C PRO A 516 21.41 -10.97 22.99
N ALA A 517 21.89 -12.20 22.85
CA ALA A 517 21.11 -13.44 22.87
C ALA A 517 20.26 -13.60 24.13
N GLU A 518 20.83 -13.22 25.29
CA GLU A 518 20.12 -13.27 26.57
C GLU A 518 18.92 -12.31 26.61
N GLN A 519 19.10 -11.09 26.08
CA GLN A 519 18.02 -10.11 26.00
C GLN A 519 16.91 -10.61 25.08
N VAL A 520 17.26 -11.14 23.91
CA VAL A 520 16.29 -11.71 22.96
C VAL A 520 15.49 -12.85 23.58
N ALA A 521 16.17 -13.79 24.24
CA ALA A 521 15.51 -14.90 24.92
C ALA A 521 14.59 -14.43 26.06
N ARG A 522 14.99 -13.39 26.81
CA ARG A 522 14.16 -12.80 27.86
C ARG A 522 12.89 -12.17 27.29
N ILE A 523 13.02 -11.30 26.29
CA ILE A 523 11.86 -10.60 25.71
C ILE A 523 10.90 -11.59 25.04
N ALA A 524 11.42 -12.62 24.35
CA ALA A 524 10.59 -13.67 23.79
C ALA A 524 9.77 -14.41 24.85
N ARG A 525 10.42 -14.75 25.98
CA ARG A 525 9.77 -15.42 27.11
C ARG A 525 8.73 -14.53 27.79
N GLU A 526 9.04 -13.28 28.08
CA GLU A 526 8.10 -12.34 28.68
C GLU A 526 6.89 -12.07 27.77
N PHE A 527 7.12 -11.93 26.47
CA PHE A 527 6.06 -11.71 25.49
C PHE A 527 5.09 -12.90 25.43
N ALA A 528 5.61 -14.13 25.37
CA ALA A 528 4.80 -15.34 25.36
C ALA A 528 4.14 -15.61 26.72
N ASP A 529 4.83 -15.43 27.83
CA ASP A 529 4.27 -15.60 29.17
C ASP A 529 3.11 -14.63 29.43
N ASN A 530 3.22 -13.37 28.99
CA ASN A 530 2.07 -12.45 29.03
C ASN A 530 0.90 -12.97 28.18
N ALA A 531 1.16 -13.42 26.95
CA ALA A 531 0.11 -13.93 26.08
C ALA A 531 -0.56 -15.18 26.65
N ASP A 532 0.18 -16.09 27.26
CA ASP A 532 -0.36 -17.30 27.89
C ASP A 532 -1.30 -16.94 29.05
N LYS A 533 -0.81 -16.08 29.97
CA LYS A 533 -1.58 -15.60 31.13
C LYS A 533 -2.83 -14.83 30.77
N THR A 534 -2.80 -14.10 29.66
CA THR A 534 -3.88 -13.18 29.26
C THR A 534 -4.73 -13.71 28.12
N ARG A 535 -4.43 -14.91 27.61
CA ARG A 535 -5.04 -15.50 26.42
C ARG A 535 -4.93 -14.61 25.18
N GLY A 536 -3.70 -14.25 24.83
CA GLY A 536 -3.33 -13.60 23.57
C GLY A 536 -3.18 -12.07 23.63
N ARG A 537 -3.13 -11.43 24.81
CA ARG A 537 -3.03 -9.95 24.90
C ARG A 537 -1.58 -9.44 24.82
N SER A 538 -0.82 -9.95 23.85
CA SER A 538 0.48 -9.41 23.44
C SER A 538 0.38 -8.91 21.99
N MET A 539 0.87 -7.70 21.73
CA MET A 539 0.70 -7.01 20.45
C MET A 539 2.05 -6.55 19.89
N ILE A 540 2.18 -6.56 18.57
CA ILE A 540 3.34 -5.98 17.88
C ILE A 540 2.84 -4.88 16.94
N ILE A 541 3.23 -3.63 17.26
CA ILE A 541 3.01 -2.47 16.42
C ILE A 541 4.17 -2.37 15.42
N VAL A 542 3.88 -2.56 14.13
CA VAL A 542 4.87 -2.58 13.05
C VAL A 542 4.58 -1.51 11.99
N GLY A 543 5.61 -1.09 11.26
CA GLY A 543 5.43 -0.16 10.14
C GLY A 543 6.56 -0.21 9.11
N ALA A 544 6.68 0.87 8.35
CA ALA A 544 7.59 0.97 7.21
C ALA A 544 9.09 0.75 7.53
N GLY A 545 9.53 0.79 8.79
CA GLY A 545 10.90 0.40 9.17
C GLY A 545 11.20 -1.06 8.85
N MET A 546 10.17 -1.91 8.88
CA MET A 546 10.20 -3.34 8.54
C MET A 546 9.70 -3.59 7.11
N ASN A 547 8.67 -2.84 6.68
CA ASN A 547 7.94 -3.14 5.44
C ASN A 547 8.57 -2.63 4.15
N HIS A 548 9.52 -1.70 4.22
CA HIS A 548 10.09 -1.09 3.01
C HIS A 548 11.39 -1.77 2.52
N TRP A 549 11.72 -2.93 3.10
CA TRP A 549 12.82 -3.81 2.67
C TRP A 549 12.38 -4.78 1.58
N TYR A 550 13.28 -5.22 0.71
CA TYR A 550 12.98 -6.18 -0.34
C TYR A 550 12.43 -7.51 0.23
N HIS A 551 12.99 -7.96 1.35
CA HIS A 551 12.53 -9.13 2.09
C HIS A 551 11.56 -8.77 3.24
N MET A 552 10.66 -7.80 3.03
CA MET A 552 9.64 -7.42 4.02
C MET A 552 8.78 -8.59 4.48
N ASP A 553 8.54 -9.56 3.60
CA ASP A 553 7.71 -10.73 3.83
C ASP A 553 8.33 -11.59 4.95
N MET A 554 9.66 -11.69 4.99
CA MET A 554 10.38 -12.43 6.04
C MET A 554 10.34 -11.67 7.37
N ASN A 555 10.52 -10.35 7.33
CA ASN A 555 10.38 -9.48 8.50
C ASN A 555 8.98 -9.62 9.12
N TYR A 556 7.94 -9.56 8.30
CA TYR A 556 6.55 -9.63 8.74
C TYR A 556 6.16 -11.04 9.18
N ARG A 557 6.49 -12.08 8.42
CA ARG A 557 6.21 -13.46 8.84
C ARG A 557 6.92 -13.80 10.16
N GLY A 558 8.02 -13.13 10.49
CA GLY A 558 8.77 -13.35 11.75
C GLY A 558 7.96 -12.94 12.96
N LEU A 559 7.50 -11.69 12.98
CA LEU A 559 6.63 -11.18 14.03
C LEU A 559 5.22 -11.80 13.97
N ILE A 560 4.71 -12.17 12.79
CA ILE A 560 3.42 -12.84 12.64
C ILE A 560 3.47 -14.24 13.26
N ASN A 561 4.53 -15.01 12.99
CA ASN A 561 4.71 -16.32 13.62
C ASN A 561 4.77 -16.19 15.15
N MET A 562 5.50 -15.21 15.70
CA MET A 562 5.50 -14.97 17.15
C MET A 562 4.08 -14.75 17.70
N LEU A 563 3.27 -13.94 17.02
CA LEU A 563 1.90 -13.64 17.42
C LEU A 563 0.98 -14.87 17.31
N ILE A 564 1.09 -15.65 16.22
CA ILE A 564 0.31 -16.87 16.01
C ILE A 564 0.67 -17.93 17.05
N LEU A 565 1.97 -18.15 17.29
CA LEU A 565 2.46 -19.10 18.29
C LEU A 565 2.00 -18.75 19.71
N CYS A 566 1.69 -17.48 19.96
CA CYS A 566 1.17 -17.00 21.24
C CYS A 566 -0.36 -16.81 21.25
N GLY A 567 -1.07 -17.22 20.18
CA GLY A 567 -2.52 -17.09 20.07
C GLY A 567 -3.05 -15.65 20.04
N CYS A 568 -2.24 -14.67 19.65
CA CYS A 568 -2.58 -13.25 19.81
C CYS A 568 -3.51 -12.70 18.72
N ILE A 569 -3.52 -13.29 17.51
CA ILE A 569 -4.34 -12.80 16.39
C ILE A 569 -5.83 -13.05 16.70
N GLY A 570 -6.67 -12.02 16.53
CA GLY A 570 -8.09 -12.07 16.80
C GLY A 570 -8.50 -11.86 18.26
N GLN A 571 -7.57 -11.51 19.16
CA GLN A 571 -7.85 -11.19 20.56
C GLN A 571 -7.71 -9.69 20.82
N SER A 572 -8.63 -9.09 21.58
CA SER A 572 -8.54 -7.66 21.95
C SER A 572 -7.34 -7.42 22.85
N GLY A 573 -6.49 -6.45 22.49
CA GLY A 573 -5.19 -6.22 23.11
C GLY A 573 -4.06 -7.10 22.56
N GLY A 574 -4.34 -7.91 21.57
CA GLY A 574 -3.41 -8.83 20.92
C GLY A 574 -3.27 -8.57 19.44
N GLY A 575 -2.19 -9.11 18.87
CA GLY A 575 -2.13 -9.35 17.43
C GLY A 575 -1.21 -8.42 16.64
N TRP A 576 -1.41 -8.45 15.33
CA TRP A 576 -0.59 -7.76 14.34
C TRP A 576 -1.14 -6.36 14.08
N ALA A 577 -0.39 -5.34 14.50
CA ALA A 577 -0.77 -3.94 14.44
C ALA A 577 0.10 -3.19 13.41
N HIS A 578 -0.17 -3.41 12.12
CA HIS A 578 0.52 -2.75 11.01
C HIS A 578 -0.03 -1.36 10.70
N TYR A 579 0.82 -0.34 10.77
CA TYR A 579 0.40 1.03 10.46
C TYR A 579 1.40 1.75 9.53
N VAL A 580 0.88 2.14 8.37
CA VAL A 580 1.61 2.75 7.25
C VAL A 580 0.82 3.96 6.73
N GLY A 581 0.28 3.90 5.51
CA GLY A 581 -0.74 4.82 4.99
C GLY A 581 -2.16 4.49 5.46
N GLN A 582 -3.08 5.42 5.20
CA GLN A 582 -4.49 5.41 5.59
C GLN A 582 -5.32 4.57 4.62
N GLU A 583 -5.06 3.26 4.53
CA GLU A 583 -5.67 2.40 3.52
C GLU A 583 -7.16 2.15 3.78
N LYS A 584 -7.58 2.03 5.06
CA LYS A 584 -8.90 1.55 5.44
C LYS A 584 -10.02 2.56 5.18
N LEU A 585 -10.55 2.51 3.97
CA LEU A 585 -11.82 3.13 3.60
C LEU A 585 -12.95 2.25 4.14
N ARG A 586 -13.49 2.61 5.30
CA ARG A 586 -14.46 1.76 6.03
C ARG A 586 -15.71 1.46 5.20
N PRO A 587 -16.44 2.43 4.60
CA PRO A 587 -17.63 2.16 3.79
C PRO A 587 -17.31 1.64 2.38
N GLN A 588 -16.53 0.55 2.30
CA GLN A 588 -15.86 0.07 1.09
C GLN A 588 -16.84 -0.19 -0.06
N THR A 589 -17.88 -1.00 0.18
CA THR A 589 -18.81 -1.44 -0.88
C THR A 589 -19.83 -0.37 -1.26
N GLY A 590 -19.97 0.70 -0.47
CA GLY A 590 -20.72 1.88 -0.92
C GLY A 590 -19.90 2.79 -1.82
N TRP A 591 -18.58 2.82 -1.61
CA TRP A 591 -17.65 3.64 -2.39
C TRP A 591 -17.22 3.01 -3.72
N LEU A 592 -16.95 1.70 -3.75
CA LEU A 592 -16.53 0.98 -4.95
C LEU A 592 -17.40 1.28 -6.19
N PRO A 593 -18.75 1.17 -6.14
CA PRO A 593 -19.58 1.43 -7.31
C PRO A 593 -19.52 2.87 -7.79
N LEU A 594 -19.43 3.84 -6.87
CA LEU A 594 -19.25 5.25 -7.23
C LEU A 594 -17.91 5.47 -7.93
N ALA A 595 -16.81 5.06 -7.29
CA ALA A 595 -15.46 5.40 -7.70
C ALA A 595 -15.06 4.77 -9.02
N PHE A 596 -15.54 3.56 -9.32
CA PHE A 596 -15.14 2.83 -10.52
C PHE A 596 -16.27 2.70 -11.54
N GLY A 597 -17.36 3.45 -11.37
CA GLY A 597 -18.50 3.42 -12.30
C GLY A 597 -19.19 2.06 -12.36
N LEU A 598 -19.08 1.22 -11.31
CA LEU A 598 -19.63 -0.15 -11.30
C LEU A 598 -21.16 -0.19 -11.26
N ASP A 599 -21.77 0.96 -11.01
CA ASP A 599 -23.19 1.20 -11.18
C ASP A 599 -23.60 1.26 -12.67
N TRP A 600 -22.67 1.56 -13.58
CA TRP A 600 -22.92 1.64 -15.03
C TRP A 600 -22.26 0.54 -15.85
N THR A 601 -20.99 0.22 -15.57
CA THR A 601 -20.18 -0.73 -16.33
C THR A 601 -19.29 -1.57 -15.41
N ARG A 602 -19.11 -2.86 -15.71
CA ARG A 602 -18.22 -3.77 -14.96
C ARG A 602 -17.48 -4.67 -15.96
N PRO A 603 -16.17 -4.96 -15.77
CA PRO A 603 -15.25 -4.39 -14.78
C PRO A 603 -14.62 -3.04 -15.23
N PRO A 604 -13.99 -2.29 -14.30
CA PRO A 604 -13.09 -1.18 -14.63
C PRO A 604 -11.70 -1.72 -15.03
N ARG A 605 -10.75 -0.83 -15.35
CA ARG A 605 -9.33 -1.20 -15.55
C ARG A 605 -8.48 -0.80 -14.34
N HIS A 606 -8.25 -1.76 -13.45
CA HIS A 606 -7.29 -1.63 -12.35
C HIS A 606 -5.90 -2.12 -12.79
N MET A 607 -4.86 -1.46 -12.30
CA MET A 607 -3.47 -1.84 -12.58
C MET A 607 -2.61 -1.72 -11.33
N ASN A 608 -1.71 -2.68 -11.12
CA ASN A 608 -0.74 -2.63 -10.03
C ASN A 608 0.42 -1.66 -10.38
N GLY A 609 0.62 -0.64 -9.56
CA GLY A 609 1.40 0.55 -9.88
C GLY A 609 2.90 0.27 -10.03
N THR A 610 3.44 -0.65 -9.25
CA THR A 610 4.87 -0.99 -9.30
C THR A 610 5.26 -1.60 -10.65
N SER A 611 4.54 -2.62 -11.13
CA SER A 611 4.81 -3.21 -12.45
C SER A 611 4.59 -2.20 -13.57
N PHE A 612 3.57 -1.36 -13.46
CA PHE A 612 3.32 -0.27 -14.42
C PHE A 612 4.50 0.69 -14.52
N PHE A 613 5.01 1.21 -13.40
CA PHE A 613 6.12 2.14 -13.41
C PHE A 613 7.45 1.46 -13.75
N TYR A 614 7.69 0.24 -13.28
CA TYR A 614 8.86 -0.55 -13.64
C TYR A 614 8.99 -0.69 -15.16
N ASN A 615 7.86 -0.99 -15.83
CA ASN A 615 7.78 -1.11 -17.27
C ASN A 615 7.89 0.25 -18.00
N HIS A 616 6.98 1.19 -17.72
CA HIS A 616 6.81 2.38 -18.56
C HIS A 616 7.79 3.52 -18.25
N SER A 617 8.38 3.56 -17.05
CA SER A 617 9.58 4.37 -16.82
C SER A 617 10.88 3.63 -17.16
N SER A 618 10.77 2.47 -17.81
CA SER A 618 11.88 1.67 -18.35
C SER A 618 12.98 1.34 -17.34
N GLN A 619 12.62 1.21 -16.06
CA GLN A 619 13.57 0.87 -14.99
C GLN A 619 14.11 -0.56 -15.14
N TRP A 620 13.34 -1.45 -15.75
CA TRP A 620 13.75 -2.82 -16.08
C TRP A 620 14.99 -2.90 -16.97
N ARG A 621 15.23 -1.87 -17.80
CA ARG A 621 16.44 -1.78 -18.64
C ARG A 621 17.73 -1.65 -17.84
N TYR A 622 17.61 -1.37 -16.54
CA TYR A 622 18.73 -1.13 -15.63
C TYR A 622 18.74 -2.14 -14.48
N GLU A 623 17.97 -3.23 -14.61
CA GLU A 623 17.94 -4.27 -13.58
C GLU A 623 19.26 -5.03 -13.56
N LYS A 624 19.76 -5.29 -12.35
CA LYS A 624 21.07 -5.93 -12.11
C LYS A 624 20.96 -7.08 -11.13
N LEU A 625 19.81 -7.25 -10.50
CA LEU A 625 19.53 -8.40 -9.65
C LEU A 625 19.11 -9.58 -10.53
N ASP A 626 19.94 -10.62 -10.55
CA ASP A 626 19.63 -11.83 -11.30
C ASP A 626 18.63 -12.71 -10.54
N VAL A 627 17.73 -13.37 -11.27
CA VAL A 627 16.73 -14.28 -10.67
C VAL A 627 17.41 -15.42 -9.89
N SER A 628 18.55 -15.91 -10.38
CA SER A 628 19.34 -16.96 -9.73
C SER A 628 19.85 -16.58 -8.34
N GLU A 629 20.07 -15.28 -8.06
CA GLU A 629 20.47 -14.80 -6.73
C GLU A 629 19.33 -14.90 -5.70
N LEU A 630 18.09 -15.06 -6.16
CA LEU A 630 16.89 -15.12 -5.34
C LEU A 630 16.37 -16.54 -5.14
N LEU A 631 16.69 -17.47 -6.03
CA LEU A 631 16.18 -18.83 -5.99
C LEU A 631 16.63 -19.58 -4.74
N SER A 632 15.81 -20.53 -4.33
CA SER A 632 16.18 -21.54 -3.35
C SER A 632 17.32 -22.41 -3.90
N PRO A 633 18.33 -22.79 -3.09
CA PRO A 633 19.29 -23.82 -3.46
C PRO A 633 18.63 -25.20 -3.69
N LEU A 634 17.36 -25.35 -3.31
CA LEU A 634 16.56 -26.55 -3.56
C LEU A 634 15.84 -26.53 -4.92
N ALA A 635 15.76 -25.37 -5.58
CA ALA A 635 15.12 -25.23 -6.89
C ALA A 635 16.07 -25.64 -8.02
N LYS A 636 15.50 -25.95 -9.18
CA LYS A 636 16.22 -26.19 -10.43
C LYS A 636 16.32 -24.87 -11.21
N PRO A 637 17.47 -24.19 -11.27
CA PRO A 637 17.57 -22.86 -11.89
C PRO A 637 17.14 -22.83 -13.36
N GLU A 638 17.29 -23.93 -14.09
CA GLU A 638 16.86 -24.09 -15.47
C GLU A 638 15.36 -23.89 -15.70
N ASP A 639 14.52 -24.13 -14.70
CA ASP A 639 13.07 -23.94 -14.78
C ASP A 639 12.66 -22.46 -14.64
N TYR A 640 13.58 -21.60 -14.18
CA TYR A 640 13.32 -20.22 -13.76
C TYR A 640 14.22 -19.20 -14.49
N GLN A 641 14.40 -19.38 -15.80
CA GLN A 641 15.21 -18.49 -16.65
C GLN A 641 14.51 -17.16 -17.01
N GLY A 642 15.32 -16.16 -17.35
CA GLY A 642 14.89 -14.83 -17.76
C GLY A 642 15.10 -13.77 -16.69
N SER A 643 14.71 -12.55 -17.02
CA SER A 643 14.81 -11.36 -16.17
C SER A 643 13.56 -11.17 -15.29
N LEU A 644 13.61 -10.26 -14.32
CA LEU A 644 12.46 -9.95 -13.48
C LEU A 644 11.24 -9.41 -14.27
N VAL A 645 11.46 -8.72 -15.40
CA VAL A 645 10.34 -8.27 -16.25
C VAL A 645 9.69 -9.45 -16.99
N ASP A 646 10.45 -10.48 -17.34
CA ASP A 646 9.91 -11.70 -17.99
C ASP A 646 8.93 -12.44 -17.07
N PHE A 647 9.23 -12.50 -15.78
CA PHE A 647 8.33 -13.06 -14.76
C PHE A 647 7.02 -12.26 -14.66
N ASN A 648 7.09 -10.93 -14.80
CA ASN A 648 5.89 -10.09 -14.79
C ASN A 648 5.03 -10.32 -16.05
N VAL A 649 5.64 -10.39 -17.24
CA VAL A 649 4.93 -10.66 -18.49
C VAL A 649 4.27 -12.04 -18.48
N ARG A 650 4.95 -13.05 -17.91
CA ARG A 650 4.38 -14.38 -17.65
C ARG A 650 3.17 -14.30 -16.74
N ALA A 651 3.28 -13.60 -15.61
CA ALA A 651 2.19 -13.41 -14.66
C ALA A 651 0.98 -12.70 -15.32
N GLU A 652 1.21 -11.66 -16.12
CA GLU A 652 0.16 -10.96 -16.87
C GLU A 652 -0.61 -11.89 -17.82
N ARG A 653 0.11 -12.64 -18.68
CA ARG A 653 -0.53 -13.52 -19.66
C ARG A 653 -1.22 -14.74 -19.04
N MET A 654 -0.77 -15.19 -17.86
CA MET A 654 -1.41 -16.26 -17.09
C MET A 654 -2.64 -15.78 -16.30
N GLY A 655 -2.91 -14.47 -16.30
CA GLY A 655 -4.03 -13.89 -15.57
C GLY A 655 -3.72 -13.61 -14.11
N TRP A 656 -2.47 -13.67 -13.69
CA TRP A 656 -2.09 -13.47 -12.29
C TRP A 656 -2.04 -12.00 -11.90
N LEU A 657 -1.52 -11.15 -12.78
CA LEU A 657 -1.46 -9.70 -12.59
C LEU A 657 -2.23 -8.98 -13.71
N PRO A 658 -2.72 -7.76 -13.47
CA PRO A 658 -3.30 -6.93 -14.52
C PRO A 658 -2.22 -6.42 -15.48
N SER A 659 -2.66 -6.01 -16.66
CA SER A 659 -1.84 -5.34 -17.67
C SER A 659 -2.34 -3.91 -17.91
N ALA A 660 -1.44 -2.97 -18.14
CA ALA A 660 -1.80 -1.63 -18.61
C ALA A 660 -0.62 -0.98 -19.37
N PRO A 661 -0.78 -0.64 -20.65
CA PRO A 661 -1.91 -1.05 -21.49
C PRO A 661 -2.05 -2.58 -21.63
N GLN A 662 -3.23 -3.07 -22.02
CA GLN A 662 -3.55 -4.49 -21.93
C GLN A 662 -3.05 -5.28 -23.14
N LEU A 663 -3.51 -4.87 -24.32
CA LEU A 663 -3.26 -5.55 -25.59
C LEU A 663 -2.47 -4.64 -26.53
N GLY A 664 -1.68 -5.23 -27.42
CA GLY A 664 -0.83 -4.52 -28.39
C GLY A 664 -1.58 -3.72 -29.47
N ARG A 665 -2.92 -3.72 -29.42
CA ARG A 665 -3.84 -3.13 -30.40
C ARG A 665 -5.00 -2.47 -29.66
N ASN A 666 -5.63 -1.47 -30.29
CA ASN A 666 -6.76 -0.76 -29.69
C ASN A 666 -7.91 -1.74 -29.38
N PRO A 667 -8.30 -1.92 -28.10
CA PRO A 667 -9.30 -2.90 -27.71
C PRO A 667 -10.70 -2.59 -28.26
N LEU A 668 -11.01 -1.33 -28.60
CA LEU A 668 -12.26 -0.97 -29.28
C LEU A 668 -12.32 -1.53 -30.72
N GLN A 669 -11.17 -1.54 -31.40
CA GLN A 669 -11.05 -2.03 -32.77
C GLN A 669 -11.09 -3.56 -32.82
N ILE A 670 -10.52 -4.25 -31.82
CA ILE A 670 -10.57 -5.72 -31.71
C ILE A 670 -12.02 -6.22 -31.68
N ALA A 671 -12.90 -5.55 -30.92
CA ALA A 671 -14.32 -5.92 -30.88
C ALA A 671 -15.01 -5.78 -32.26
N ARG A 672 -14.70 -4.71 -33.01
CA ARG A 672 -15.23 -4.49 -34.36
C ARG A 672 -14.74 -5.56 -35.35
N GLU A 673 -13.49 -5.98 -35.23
CA GLU A 673 -12.92 -7.03 -36.07
C GLU A 673 -13.50 -8.41 -35.78
N ALA A 674 -13.71 -8.75 -34.51
CA ALA A 674 -14.39 -9.98 -34.13
C ALA A 674 -15.81 -10.03 -34.72
N GLN A 675 -16.55 -8.91 -34.63
CA GLN A 675 -17.88 -8.77 -35.23
C GLN A 675 -17.83 -8.91 -36.76
N ALA A 676 -16.88 -8.25 -37.44
CA ALA A 676 -16.70 -8.34 -38.89
C ALA A 676 -16.32 -9.77 -39.34
N ALA A 677 -15.59 -10.50 -38.51
CA ALA A 677 -15.25 -11.91 -38.73
C ALA A 677 -16.39 -12.89 -38.40
N GLY A 678 -17.52 -12.40 -37.85
CA GLY A 678 -18.65 -13.24 -37.44
C GLY A 678 -18.34 -14.17 -36.26
N LYS A 679 -17.38 -13.82 -35.41
CA LYS A 679 -16.92 -14.63 -34.26
C LYS A 679 -17.27 -13.95 -32.93
N PRO A 680 -17.55 -14.71 -31.86
CA PRO A 680 -17.55 -14.17 -30.50
C PRO A 680 -16.21 -13.49 -30.19
N VAL A 681 -16.23 -12.35 -29.48
CA VAL A 681 -15.02 -11.56 -29.18
C VAL A 681 -13.98 -12.40 -28.45
N THR A 682 -14.42 -13.19 -27.47
CA THR A 682 -13.55 -14.09 -26.69
C THR A 682 -12.81 -15.07 -27.59
N ASP A 683 -13.52 -15.76 -28.48
CA ASP A 683 -12.95 -16.75 -29.39
C ASP A 683 -11.98 -16.09 -30.38
N TYR A 684 -12.34 -14.93 -30.92
CA TYR A 684 -11.49 -14.15 -31.82
C TYR A 684 -10.17 -13.77 -31.12
N VAL A 685 -10.24 -13.21 -29.91
CA VAL A 685 -9.06 -12.80 -29.15
C VAL A 685 -8.17 -14.00 -28.81
N VAL A 686 -8.74 -15.11 -28.35
CA VAL A 686 -7.99 -16.35 -28.06
C VAL A 686 -7.29 -16.87 -29.32
N GLU A 687 -7.97 -16.88 -30.47
CA GLU A 687 -7.38 -17.29 -31.75
C GLU A 687 -6.25 -16.35 -32.19
N GLN A 688 -6.44 -15.03 -32.07
CA GLN A 688 -5.40 -14.06 -32.43
C GLN A 688 -4.19 -14.13 -31.50
N LEU A 689 -4.39 -14.39 -30.20
CA LEU A 689 -3.30 -14.61 -29.24
C LEU A 689 -2.54 -15.90 -29.53
N LYS A 690 -3.24 -17.02 -29.77
CA LYS A 690 -2.60 -18.31 -30.11
C LYS A 690 -1.83 -18.25 -31.42
N SER A 691 -2.32 -17.52 -32.42
CA SER A 691 -1.64 -17.35 -33.71
C SER A 691 -0.51 -16.31 -33.70
N GLY A 692 -0.39 -15.50 -32.64
CA GLY A 692 0.61 -14.45 -32.51
C GLY A 692 0.27 -13.13 -33.22
N ASN A 693 -0.89 -13.05 -33.91
CA ASN A 693 -1.38 -11.84 -34.57
C ASN A 693 -1.83 -10.74 -33.58
N LEU A 694 -2.13 -11.14 -32.35
CA LEU A 694 -2.36 -10.26 -31.20
C LEU A 694 -1.38 -10.67 -30.10
N ARG A 695 -0.83 -9.68 -29.39
CA ARG A 695 0.10 -9.86 -28.26
C ARG A 695 -0.38 -9.06 -27.06
N PHE A 696 0.04 -9.45 -25.87
CA PHE A 696 -0.03 -8.57 -24.70
C PHE A 696 0.88 -7.36 -24.92
N ALA A 697 0.45 -6.16 -24.52
CA ALA A 697 1.23 -4.95 -24.76
C ALA A 697 2.58 -4.96 -24.01
N ALA A 698 2.65 -5.66 -22.87
CA ALA A 698 3.84 -5.79 -22.05
C ALA A 698 5.00 -6.54 -22.74
N GLU A 699 4.72 -7.31 -23.79
CA GLU A 699 5.79 -7.95 -24.60
C GLU A 699 6.55 -6.93 -25.46
N GLN A 700 5.95 -5.76 -25.75
CA GLN A 700 6.54 -4.73 -26.61
C GLN A 700 6.28 -3.32 -26.04
N PRO A 701 6.76 -3.01 -24.83
CA PRO A 701 6.41 -1.78 -24.10
C PRO A 701 7.01 -0.51 -24.71
N ASP A 702 8.00 -0.66 -25.59
CA ASP A 702 8.65 0.43 -26.31
C ASP A 702 8.05 0.64 -27.73
N ASP A 703 7.06 -0.17 -28.14
CA ASP A 703 6.25 0.16 -29.32
C ASP A 703 5.39 1.41 -29.01
N PRO A 704 5.35 2.43 -29.89
CA PRO A 704 4.50 3.62 -29.74
C PRO A 704 3.01 3.36 -29.47
N LYS A 705 2.51 2.17 -29.79
CA LYS A 705 1.15 1.76 -29.47
C LYS A 705 0.98 1.31 -28.03
N ASN A 706 2.04 0.97 -27.30
CA ASN A 706 1.98 0.19 -26.06
C ASN A 706 2.39 0.95 -24.79
N PHE A 707 2.73 2.23 -24.89
CA PHE A 707 3.00 3.06 -23.71
C PHE A 707 1.85 4.01 -23.38
N PRO A 708 1.73 4.46 -22.11
CA PRO A 708 0.74 5.44 -21.70
C PRO A 708 0.95 6.81 -22.36
N ARG A 709 -0.13 7.45 -22.78
CA ARG A 709 -0.08 8.75 -23.50
C ARG A 709 -0.65 9.89 -22.68
N ASN A 710 -1.77 9.70 -22.01
CA ASN A 710 -2.33 10.75 -21.15
C ASN A 710 -2.27 10.27 -19.70
N MET A 711 -1.76 11.12 -18.82
CA MET A 711 -1.64 10.81 -17.40
C MET A 711 -2.21 11.93 -16.54
N PHE A 712 -3.16 11.57 -15.69
CA PHE A 712 -3.69 12.41 -14.63
C PHE A 712 -3.02 12.07 -13.30
N VAL A 713 -2.60 13.10 -12.57
CA VAL A 713 -2.12 12.96 -11.19
C VAL A 713 -2.91 13.92 -10.30
N TRP A 714 -3.59 13.38 -9.29
CA TRP A 714 -4.31 14.21 -8.31
C TRP A 714 -4.22 13.60 -6.92
N ARG A 715 -4.20 14.47 -5.90
CA ARG A 715 -4.02 14.07 -4.49
C ARG A 715 -2.70 13.31 -4.26
N SER A 716 -1.73 13.53 -5.14
CA SER A 716 -0.44 12.88 -5.18
C SER A 716 0.62 13.84 -5.66
N ASN A 717 1.82 13.72 -5.08
CA ASN A 717 3.03 14.32 -5.62
C ASN A 717 3.95 13.18 -6.10
N LEU A 718 3.53 12.48 -7.17
CA LEU A 718 4.24 11.30 -7.69
C LEU A 718 5.73 11.60 -7.91
N LEU A 719 6.04 12.67 -8.64
CA LEU A 719 7.41 13.01 -9.04
C LEU A 719 8.24 13.63 -7.91
N GLY A 720 7.63 14.10 -6.83
CA GLY A 720 8.34 14.70 -5.68
C GLY A 720 8.36 13.83 -4.42
N SER A 721 7.67 12.70 -4.43
CA SER A 721 7.38 11.93 -3.22
C SER A 721 7.47 10.42 -3.43
N SER A 722 6.53 9.82 -4.15
CA SER A 722 6.40 8.35 -4.21
C SER A 722 7.09 7.69 -5.41
N GLY A 723 7.55 8.48 -6.38
CA GLY A 723 8.19 8.08 -7.63
C GLY A 723 9.57 7.47 -7.44
N LYS A 724 9.67 6.19 -7.06
CA LYS A 724 10.95 5.46 -7.05
C LYS A 724 11.54 5.44 -8.46
N GLY A 725 12.84 5.70 -8.57
CA GLY A 725 13.46 5.94 -9.87
C GLY A 725 13.03 7.26 -10.48
N HIS A 726 13.16 8.36 -9.74
CA HIS A 726 12.75 9.70 -10.19
C HIS A 726 13.37 10.05 -11.55
N GLU A 727 14.68 9.86 -11.71
CA GLU A 727 15.38 10.22 -12.94
C GLU A 727 14.91 9.39 -14.15
N TYR A 728 14.50 8.13 -13.93
CA TYR A 728 13.92 7.27 -14.96
C TYR A 728 12.54 7.77 -15.41
N MET A 729 11.69 8.21 -14.47
CA MET A 729 10.41 8.84 -14.82
C MET A 729 10.63 10.13 -15.63
N LEU A 730 11.63 10.95 -15.26
CA LEU A 730 11.96 12.18 -15.97
C LEU A 730 12.43 11.92 -17.41
N LYS A 731 13.24 10.87 -17.60
CA LYS A 731 13.73 10.45 -18.93
C LYS A 731 12.61 9.83 -19.77
N TYR A 732 12.08 8.69 -19.33
CA TYR A 732 11.24 7.84 -20.17
C TYR A 732 9.78 8.25 -20.22
N LEU A 733 9.20 8.72 -19.10
CA LEU A 733 7.81 9.20 -19.12
C LEU A 733 7.72 10.63 -19.64
N LEU A 734 8.60 11.52 -19.19
CA LEU A 734 8.47 12.95 -19.46
C LEU A 734 9.31 13.47 -20.63
N GLY A 735 10.46 12.85 -20.95
CA GLY A 735 11.35 13.29 -22.03
C GLY A 735 12.11 14.58 -21.69
N THR A 736 12.59 14.66 -20.45
CA THR A 736 13.23 15.86 -19.88
C THR A 736 14.71 15.61 -19.53
N ARG A 737 15.42 16.67 -19.14
CA ARG A 737 16.75 16.51 -18.51
C ARG A 737 16.62 15.63 -17.27
N HIS A 738 17.53 14.67 -17.14
CA HIS A 738 17.58 13.72 -16.03
C HIS A 738 18.99 13.62 -15.45
N GLY A 739 19.09 13.15 -14.21
CA GLY A 739 20.33 12.94 -13.48
C GLY A 739 20.84 11.50 -13.45
N LEU A 740 20.26 10.60 -14.25
CA LEU A 740 20.69 9.19 -14.32
C LEU A 740 22.18 9.05 -14.61
N GLN A 741 22.88 8.22 -13.84
CA GLN A 741 24.34 8.04 -13.94
C GLN A 741 24.71 6.71 -14.59
N GLY A 742 24.00 5.62 -14.28
CA GLY A 742 24.31 4.28 -14.72
C GLY A 742 24.00 4.03 -16.20
N LYS A 743 24.69 3.04 -16.76
CA LYS A 743 24.43 2.46 -18.08
C LYS A 743 23.28 1.46 -18.04
N ASP A 744 22.55 1.34 -19.15
CA ASP A 744 21.51 0.32 -19.29
C ASP A 744 22.10 -1.04 -19.69
N LEU A 745 21.29 -2.10 -19.69
CA LEU A 745 21.73 -3.46 -20.02
C LEU A 745 22.36 -3.57 -21.41
N GLY A 746 21.89 -2.81 -22.40
CA GLY A 746 22.46 -2.82 -23.74
C GLY A 746 23.86 -2.20 -23.76
N GLU A 747 24.04 -1.08 -23.08
CA GLU A 747 25.34 -0.40 -22.94
C GLU A 747 26.35 -1.17 -22.09
N MET A 748 25.88 -2.09 -21.23
CA MET A 748 26.72 -2.97 -20.42
C MET A 748 26.97 -4.35 -21.04
N ASP A 749 26.40 -4.64 -22.22
CA ASP A 749 26.38 -5.99 -22.81
C ASP A 749 25.82 -7.04 -21.84
N GLY A 750 24.79 -6.65 -21.09
CA GLY A 750 24.09 -7.49 -20.11
C GLY A 750 23.02 -8.39 -20.73
N ASN A 751 22.50 -9.31 -19.91
CA ASN A 751 21.45 -10.25 -20.33
C ASN A 751 20.15 -9.51 -20.65
N LYS A 752 19.75 -9.52 -21.92
CA LYS A 752 18.47 -8.96 -22.40
C LYS A 752 17.31 -9.89 -21.98
N PRO A 753 16.10 -9.34 -21.75
CA PRO A 753 14.92 -10.14 -21.43
C PRO A 753 14.54 -11.11 -22.55
N MET A 754 13.83 -12.19 -22.19
CA MET A 754 13.38 -13.23 -23.12
C MET A 754 11.94 -13.04 -23.61
N GLU A 755 11.11 -12.34 -22.84
CA GLU A 755 9.66 -12.16 -23.09
C GLU A 755 9.33 -10.73 -23.56
N VAL A 756 10.28 -9.81 -23.45
CA VAL A 756 10.15 -8.39 -23.81
C VAL A 756 11.10 -8.05 -24.95
N ASP A 757 10.60 -7.39 -25.99
CA ASP A 757 11.43 -6.93 -27.09
C ASP A 757 12.43 -5.86 -26.60
N TRP A 758 13.73 -6.05 -26.88
CA TRP A 758 14.76 -5.05 -26.59
C TRP A 758 14.96 -4.09 -27.76
N VAL A 759 14.70 -2.80 -27.54
CA VAL A 759 15.06 -1.73 -28.46
C VAL A 759 16.31 -1.03 -27.94
N GLU A 760 17.36 -0.90 -28.77
CA GLU A 760 18.63 -0.30 -28.34
C GLU A 760 18.46 1.14 -27.84
N GLN A 761 17.61 1.92 -28.50
CA GLN A 761 17.22 3.27 -28.08
C GLN A 761 15.74 3.29 -27.75
N ALA A 762 15.41 3.10 -26.47
CA ALA A 762 14.02 3.16 -26.00
C ALA A 762 13.41 4.56 -26.18
N PRO A 763 12.10 4.67 -26.50
CA PRO A 763 11.44 5.96 -26.64
C PRO A 763 11.41 6.71 -25.30
N GLU A 764 11.74 8.00 -25.37
CA GLU A 764 11.64 8.96 -24.27
C GLU A 764 10.40 9.84 -24.40
N GLY A 765 9.93 10.39 -23.28
CA GLY A 765 8.74 11.25 -23.29
C GLY A 765 7.47 10.54 -23.73
N LYS A 766 7.27 9.29 -23.27
CA LYS A 766 6.12 8.44 -23.58
C LYS A 766 4.77 9.14 -23.33
N VAL A 767 4.66 9.95 -22.27
CA VAL A 767 3.44 10.69 -21.94
C VAL A 767 3.31 11.95 -22.80
N ASP A 768 2.26 11.99 -23.61
CA ASP A 768 1.80 13.13 -24.39
C ASP A 768 1.24 14.23 -23.50
N LEU A 769 0.21 13.96 -22.71
CA LEU A 769 -0.38 14.97 -21.81
C LEU A 769 -0.26 14.56 -20.34
N PHE A 770 0.51 15.33 -19.56
CA PHE A 770 0.66 15.15 -18.13
C PHE A 770 -0.09 16.26 -17.37
N THR A 771 -1.22 15.91 -16.76
CA THR A 771 -2.13 16.85 -16.09
C THR A 771 -2.16 16.61 -14.59
N THR A 772 -1.91 17.67 -13.80
CA THR A 772 -1.90 17.57 -12.33
C THR A 772 -2.94 18.48 -11.68
N LEU A 773 -3.66 17.97 -10.68
CA LEU A 773 -4.56 18.74 -9.82
C LEU A 773 -3.94 18.87 -8.43
N ASP A 774 -3.71 20.11 -7.98
CA ASP A 774 -3.12 20.39 -6.68
C ASP A 774 -3.56 21.79 -6.19
N PHE A 775 -3.45 22.05 -4.89
CA PHE A 775 -3.68 23.36 -4.29
C PHE A 775 -2.37 24.13 -4.08
N ARG A 776 -1.22 23.45 -4.13
CA ARG A 776 0.12 24.05 -4.07
C ARG A 776 0.93 23.70 -5.31
N MET A 777 1.90 24.54 -5.69
CA MET A 777 2.84 24.19 -6.75
C MET A 777 3.86 23.15 -6.24
N SER A 778 3.51 21.87 -6.34
CA SER A 778 4.37 20.76 -5.96
C SER A 778 5.41 20.45 -7.06
N THR A 779 6.39 19.59 -6.76
CA THR A 779 7.34 19.09 -7.78
C THR A 779 6.61 18.49 -8.99
N THR A 780 5.53 17.73 -8.77
CA THR A 780 4.76 17.15 -9.87
C THR A 780 4.10 18.21 -10.74
N CYS A 781 3.53 19.26 -10.13
CA CYS A 781 3.01 20.41 -10.88
C CYS A 781 4.08 21.08 -11.74
N LEU A 782 5.30 21.26 -11.19
CA LEU A 782 6.40 21.91 -11.91
C LEU A 782 6.76 21.20 -13.23
N TYR A 783 6.61 19.87 -13.27
CA TYR A 783 6.87 19.02 -14.43
C TYR A 783 5.64 18.72 -15.30
N SER A 784 4.46 19.21 -14.94
CA SER A 784 3.23 18.97 -15.70
C SER A 784 3.10 19.87 -16.93
N ASP A 785 2.26 19.47 -17.89
CA ASP A 785 1.88 20.34 -19.01
C ASP A 785 0.75 21.29 -18.62
N ILE A 786 -0.24 20.75 -17.90
CA ILE A 786 -1.39 21.46 -17.35
C ILE A 786 -1.45 21.25 -15.84
N VAL A 787 -1.66 22.32 -15.10
CA VAL A 787 -1.88 22.33 -13.65
C VAL A 787 -3.23 22.96 -13.36
N LEU A 788 -4.10 22.22 -12.67
CA LEU A 788 -5.45 22.64 -12.36
C LEU A 788 -5.56 22.98 -10.86
N PRO A 789 -6.01 24.19 -10.47
CA PRO A 789 -6.08 24.58 -9.07
C PRO A 789 -7.23 23.85 -8.39
N THR A 790 -6.91 22.96 -7.46
CA THR A 790 -7.93 22.26 -6.67
C THR A 790 -8.26 23.02 -5.38
N ALA A 791 -9.49 22.83 -4.89
CA ALA A 791 -9.91 23.35 -3.60
C ALA A 791 -9.12 22.69 -2.45
N THR A 792 -8.74 23.49 -1.46
CA THR A 792 -8.14 22.97 -0.23
C THR A 792 -9.17 22.17 0.57
N TRP A 793 -8.72 21.43 1.59
CA TRP A 793 -9.64 20.63 2.43
C TRP A 793 -10.62 21.46 3.26
N TYR A 794 -10.40 22.77 3.39
CA TYR A 794 -11.30 23.70 4.07
C TYR A 794 -12.25 24.41 3.09
N GLU A 795 -12.25 24.02 1.82
CA GLU A 795 -13.02 24.65 0.74
C GLU A 795 -13.86 23.61 -0.05
N LYS A 796 -13.98 22.37 0.44
CA LYS A 796 -14.74 21.30 -0.24
C LYS A 796 -15.43 20.33 0.73
N ASN A 797 -16.47 19.66 0.23
CA ASN A 797 -17.21 18.63 0.96
C ASN A 797 -16.73 17.23 0.54
N ASP A 798 -16.45 16.34 1.49
CA ASP A 798 -15.98 14.97 1.26
C ASP A 798 -16.07 14.13 2.56
N LEU A 799 -15.67 12.86 2.53
CA LEU A 799 -15.64 11.92 3.65
C LEU A 799 -14.21 11.44 3.97
N ASN A 800 -13.95 11.10 5.24
CA ASN A 800 -12.67 10.56 5.71
C ASN A 800 -12.88 9.48 6.78
N THR A 801 -12.10 8.39 6.70
CA THR A 801 -11.99 7.30 7.70
C THR A 801 -10.55 6.81 7.81
N SER A 802 -10.21 6.09 8.88
CA SER A 802 -8.92 5.40 9.01
C SER A 802 -9.03 4.11 9.82
N ASP A 803 -8.00 3.28 9.69
CA ASP A 803 -7.60 2.17 10.55
C ASP A 803 -7.63 2.53 12.04
N MET A 804 -7.11 3.70 12.40
CA MET A 804 -6.75 4.04 13.78
C MET A 804 -7.95 4.17 14.73
N HIS A 805 -9.14 4.47 14.19
CA HIS A 805 -10.37 4.65 14.96
C HIS A 805 -11.63 4.39 14.10
N PRO A 806 -12.79 4.11 14.72
CA PRO A 806 -13.97 3.66 13.99
C PRO A 806 -14.90 4.79 13.52
N PHE A 807 -14.43 6.04 13.57
CA PHE A 807 -15.25 7.19 13.18
C PHE A 807 -15.17 7.53 11.70
N ILE A 808 -16.33 7.81 11.10
CA ILE A 808 -16.45 8.53 9.84
C ILE A 808 -16.81 10.00 10.12
N HIS A 809 -16.14 10.92 9.43
CA HIS A 809 -16.38 12.36 9.54
C HIS A 809 -16.00 13.09 8.25
N PRO A 810 -16.50 14.32 8.03
CA PRO A 810 -16.43 14.96 6.73
C PRO A 810 -15.25 15.94 6.61
N LEU A 811 -14.85 16.18 5.36
CA LEU A 811 -14.32 17.48 4.96
C LEU A 811 -15.51 18.39 4.67
N THR A 812 -15.46 19.67 5.05
CA THR A 812 -16.46 20.66 4.62
C THR A 812 -15.84 21.99 4.21
N ALA A 813 -16.57 22.71 3.35
CA ALA A 813 -16.20 24.04 2.89
C ALA A 813 -16.50 25.11 3.97
N ALA A 814 -15.46 25.64 4.60
CA ALA A 814 -15.56 26.78 5.52
C ALA A 814 -15.89 28.09 4.77
N THR A 815 -15.31 28.23 3.58
CA THR A 815 -15.59 29.25 2.56
C THR A 815 -15.65 28.59 1.18
N ASP A 816 -16.17 29.30 0.19
CA ASP A 816 -16.03 28.86 -1.21
C ASP A 816 -14.53 28.77 -1.58
N PRO A 817 -14.15 27.89 -2.53
CA PRO A 817 -12.78 27.80 -3.02
C PRO A 817 -12.24 29.15 -3.50
N ALA A 818 -11.09 29.57 -2.97
CA ALA A 818 -10.50 30.85 -3.35
C ALA A 818 -10.05 30.90 -4.83
N TRP A 819 -10.10 32.10 -5.40
CA TRP A 819 -9.77 32.40 -6.80
C TRP A 819 -10.62 31.60 -7.80
N GLN A 820 -9.97 30.78 -8.64
CA GLN A 820 -10.64 29.93 -9.63
C GLN A 820 -10.48 28.44 -9.29
N SER A 821 -10.14 28.13 -8.03
CA SER A 821 -10.03 26.75 -7.58
C SER A 821 -11.38 26.05 -7.68
N ARG A 822 -11.39 24.75 -7.96
CA ARG A 822 -12.59 23.90 -7.94
C ARG A 822 -12.29 22.63 -7.17
N SER A 823 -13.29 22.00 -6.55
CA SER A 823 -13.06 20.68 -5.94
C SER A 823 -12.73 19.64 -7.02
N ASP A 824 -12.01 18.58 -6.66
CA ASP A 824 -11.65 17.51 -7.61
C ASP A 824 -12.89 16.93 -8.31
N TRP A 825 -14.01 16.82 -7.60
CA TRP A 825 -15.32 16.44 -8.15
C TRP A 825 -15.79 17.38 -9.27
N GLU A 826 -15.79 18.69 -9.03
CA GLU A 826 -16.22 19.67 -10.01
C GLU A 826 -15.26 19.77 -11.21
N ILE A 827 -13.96 19.52 -10.99
CA ILE A 827 -12.96 19.49 -12.06
C ILE A 827 -13.26 18.33 -13.02
N TYR A 828 -13.36 17.09 -12.50
CA TYR A 828 -13.63 15.94 -13.36
C TYR A 828 -15.04 15.93 -13.94
N LYS A 829 -16.04 16.48 -13.23
CA LYS A 829 -17.37 16.70 -13.80
C LYS A 829 -17.32 17.65 -15.00
N GLY A 830 -16.50 18.70 -14.92
CA GLY A 830 -16.24 19.63 -16.04
C GLY A 830 -15.56 18.95 -17.22
N ILE A 831 -14.51 18.16 -16.95
CA ILE A 831 -13.81 17.37 -17.98
C ILE A 831 -14.77 16.37 -18.64
N ALA A 832 -15.55 15.62 -17.86
CA ALA A 832 -16.53 14.67 -18.38
C ALA A 832 -17.58 15.35 -19.27
N ARG A 833 -18.04 16.56 -18.90
CA ARG A 833 -18.96 17.36 -19.72
C ARG A 833 -18.37 17.73 -21.07
N THR A 834 -17.16 18.30 -21.07
CA THR A 834 -16.49 18.70 -22.32
C THR A 834 -16.12 17.49 -23.17
N PHE A 835 -15.70 16.39 -22.55
CA PHE A 835 -15.46 15.11 -23.23
C PHE A 835 -16.71 14.62 -23.96
N SER A 836 -17.85 14.54 -23.26
CA SER A 836 -19.15 14.15 -23.85
C SER A 836 -19.60 15.05 -25.00
N GLN A 837 -19.24 16.34 -24.97
CA GLN A 837 -19.58 17.29 -26.03
C GLN A 837 -18.71 17.14 -27.28
N LEU A 838 -17.43 16.76 -27.12
CA LEU A 838 -16.46 16.69 -28.21
C LEU A 838 -16.30 15.29 -28.80
N CYS A 839 -16.69 14.23 -28.09
CA CYS A 839 -16.51 12.87 -28.57
C CYS A 839 -17.43 12.43 -29.74
N PRO A 840 -18.65 12.98 -29.95
CA PRO A 840 -19.47 12.60 -31.10
C PRO A 840 -18.75 12.83 -32.43
N GLY A 841 -18.87 11.88 -33.37
CA GLY A 841 -18.09 11.83 -34.61
C GLY A 841 -16.72 11.17 -34.47
N HIS A 842 -16.24 10.93 -33.25
CA HIS A 842 -14.97 10.26 -32.96
C HIS A 842 -15.14 8.94 -32.22
N LEU A 843 -15.97 8.95 -31.17
CA LEU A 843 -16.31 7.83 -30.29
C LEU A 843 -17.80 7.89 -29.97
N GLU A 844 -18.51 6.81 -30.25
CA GLU A 844 -19.97 6.72 -30.07
C GLU A 844 -20.29 5.71 -28.95
N GLU A 845 -21.25 4.81 -29.20
CA GLU A 845 -21.42 3.60 -28.40
C GLU A 845 -20.45 2.52 -28.91
N GLU A 846 -19.43 2.24 -28.11
CA GLU A 846 -18.35 1.33 -28.48
C GLU A 846 -18.41 0.03 -27.66
N THR A 847 -17.84 -1.03 -28.23
CA THR A 847 -17.60 -2.29 -27.52
C THR A 847 -16.12 -2.40 -27.22
N ASP A 848 -15.79 -2.48 -25.94
CA ASP A 848 -14.42 -2.55 -25.46
C ASP A 848 -14.09 -3.96 -24.97
N VAL A 849 -12.86 -4.42 -25.25
CA VAL A 849 -12.33 -5.70 -24.76
C VAL A 849 -11.43 -5.42 -23.57
N VAL A 850 -11.87 -5.85 -22.38
CA VAL A 850 -11.12 -5.65 -21.14
C VAL A 850 -10.55 -6.98 -20.67
N THR A 851 -9.23 -7.03 -20.44
CA THR A 851 -8.62 -8.14 -19.70
C THR A 851 -8.80 -7.90 -18.19
N LEU A 852 -9.24 -8.93 -17.46
CA LEU A 852 -9.40 -8.88 -16.00
C LEU A 852 -8.61 -10.06 -15.40
N PRO A 853 -7.58 -9.82 -14.57
CA PRO A 853 -6.85 -10.91 -13.95
C PRO A 853 -7.75 -11.73 -13.01
N LEU A 854 -7.29 -12.91 -12.65
CA LEU A 854 -7.96 -13.85 -11.74
C LEU A 854 -8.07 -13.21 -10.36
N GLN A 855 -9.31 -12.84 -9.99
CA GLN A 855 -9.56 -12.06 -8.80
C GLN A 855 -9.57 -12.96 -7.56
N HIS A 856 -8.91 -12.50 -6.49
CA HIS A 856 -9.20 -12.95 -5.14
C HIS A 856 -10.65 -12.60 -4.76
N ASP A 857 -11.25 -13.38 -3.86
CA ASP A 857 -12.64 -13.20 -3.43
C ASP A 857 -13.65 -13.36 -4.58
N ALA A 858 -13.28 -14.13 -5.60
CA ALA A 858 -14.13 -14.57 -6.70
C ALA A 858 -13.86 -16.05 -6.99
N PRO A 859 -14.79 -16.77 -7.64
CA PRO A 859 -14.57 -18.18 -8.00
C PRO A 859 -13.30 -18.44 -8.82
N SER A 860 -12.81 -17.44 -9.57
CA SER A 860 -11.57 -17.55 -10.35
C SER A 860 -10.29 -17.60 -9.51
N GLU A 861 -10.36 -17.42 -8.19
CA GLU A 861 -9.21 -17.69 -7.30
C GLU A 861 -8.84 -19.19 -7.28
N LEU A 862 -9.77 -20.07 -7.66
CA LEU A 862 -9.56 -21.52 -7.81
C LEU A 862 -9.12 -21.88 -9.25
N SER A 863 -8.01 -21.29 -9.71
CA SER A 863 -7.61 -21.40 -11.12
C SER A 863 -6.65 -22.55 -11.41
N GLN A 864 -5.40 -22.47 -10.96
CA GLN A 864 -4.40 -23.49 -11.25
C GLN A 864 -3.78 -24.02 -9.96
N SER A 865 -3.86 -25.33 -9.71
CA SER A 865 -3.21 -25.97 -8.56
C SER A 865 -1.69 -26.17 -8.76
N CYS A 866 -1.24 -26.12 -10.02
CA CYS A 866 0.15 -26.10 -10.46
C CYS A 866 0.34 -24.97 -11.49
N VAL A 867 1.57 -24.48 -11.69
CA VAL A 867 1.83 -23.40 -12.66
C VAL A 867 1.95 -23.99 -14.06
N GLN A 868 1.12 -23.53 -14.99
CA GLN A 868 1.21 -23.89 -16.41
C GLN A 868 1.10 -22.65 -17.29
N ASP A 869 2.03 -22.51 -18.24
CA ASP A 869 2.09 -21.40 -19.19
C ASP A 869 1.57 -21.83 -20.57
N TRP A 870 0.41 -21.30 -20.95
CA TRP A 870 -0.21 -21.60 -22.23
C TRP A 870 0.66 -21.20 -23.43
N LYS A 871 1.52 -20.18 -23.30
CA LYS A 871 2.37 -19.69 -24.40
C LYS A 871 3.53 -20.66 -24.68
N LYS A 872 3.86 -21.51 -23.71
CA LYS A 872 4.81 -22.63 -23.85
C LYS A 872 4.15 -23.94 -24.31
N GLY A 873 2.82 -23.96 -24.47
CA GLY A 873 2.07 -25.17 -24.82
C GLY A 873 1.86 -26.14 -23.65
N GLU A 874 2.07 -25.68 -22.41
CA GLU A 874 1.92 -26.51 -21.20
C GLU A 874 0.45 -26.73 -20.81
N CYS A 875 -0.44 -25.84 -21.25
CA CYS A 875 -1.89 -25.92 -21.07
C CYS A 875 -2.64 -25.19 -22.20
N ASP A 876 -3.96 -25.37 -22.25
CA ASP A 876 -4.82 -24.58 -23.12
C ASP A 876 -4.98 -23.14 -22.63
N LEU A 877 -5.12 -22.20 -23.57
CA LEU A 877 -5.46 -20.80 -23.30
C LEU A 877 -6.94 -20.65 -22.94
N ILE A 878 -7.27 -20.58 -21.65
CA ILE A 878 -8.64 -20.55 -21.13
C ILE A 878 -8.88 -19.24 -20.35
N PRO A 879 -9.65 -18.29 -20.92
CA PRO A 879 -10.02 -17.05 -20.25
C PRO A 879 -10.62 -17.25 -18.87
N GLY A 880 -10.05 -16.60 -17.85
CA GLY A 880 -10.52 -16.70 -16.47
C GLY A 880 -10.06 -17.95 -15.72
N LYS A 881 -9.09 -18.70 -16.26
CA LYS A 881 -8.45 -19.83 -15.57
C LYS A 881 -6.93 -19.91 -15.80
N THR A 882 -6.49 -19.92 -17.07
CA THR A 882 -5.05 -19.97 -17.43
C THR A 882 -4.56 -18.69 -18.12
N MET A 883 -5.46 -17.71 -18.27
CA MET A 883 -5.20 -16.34 -18.70
C MET A 883 -6.22 -15.39 -18.04
N PRO A 884 -6.07 -14.05 -18.15
CA PRO A 884 -7.09 -13.13 -17.69
C PRO A 884 -8.46 -13.43 -18.32
N SER A 885 -9.55 -13.16 -17.60
CA SER A 885 -10.88 -13.12 -18.21
C SER A 885 -10.93 -12.05 -19.31
N LEU A 886 -11.65 -12.34 -20.39
CA LEU A 886 -11.92 -11.40 -21.48
C LEU A 886 -13.36 -10.93 -21.34
N VAL A 887 -13.55 -9.64 -21.02
CA VAL A 887 -14.88 -9.08 -20.75
C VAL A 887 -15.21 -8.01 -21.78
N GLU A 888 -16.36 -8.17 -22.45
CA GLU A 888 -16.93 -7.13 -23.30
C GLU A 888 -17.60 -6.06 -22.43
N VAL A 889 -17.17 -4.80 -22.60
CA VAL A 889 -17.74 -3.65 -21.89
C VAL A 889 -18.30 -2.67 -22.91
N LYS A 890 -19.61 -2.40 -22.83
CA LYS A 890 -20.28 -1.39 -23.67
C LYS A 890 -20.06 -0.01 -23.07
N ARG A 891 -19.48 0.91 -23.85
CA ARG A 891 -19.18 2.29 -23.45
C ARG A 891 -19.93 3.26 -24.33
N ASP A 892 -20.78 4.06 -23.70
CA ASP A 892 -21.48 5.15 -24.36
C ASP A 892 -20.70 6.44 -24.08
N TYR A 893 -19.77 6.76 -24.96
CA TYR A 893 -18.88 7.89 -24.79
C TYR A 893 -19.65 9.23 -24.76
N PRO A 894 -20.64 9.48 -25.64
CA PRO A 894 -21.47 10.68 -25.56
C PRO A 894 -22.18 10.83 -24.21
N ALA A 895 -22.65 9.74 -23.59
CA ALA A 895 -23.31 9.79 -22.29
C ALA A 895 -22.37 9.83 -21.07
N THR A 896 -21.04 9.93 -21.23
CA THR A 896 -20.07 9.93 -20.12
C THR A 896 -20.45 10.89 -18.99
N TYR A 897 -20.81 12.14 -19.31
CA TYR A 897 -21.23 13.14 -18.33
C TYR A 897 -22.54 12.77 -17.60
N GLU A 898 -23.56 12.30 -18.33
CA GLU A 898 -24.83 11.91 -17.73
C GLU A 898 -24.68 10.68 -16.82
N ARG A 899 -23.81 9.73 -17.20
CA ARG A 899 -23.45 8.58 -16.36
C ARG A 899 -22.61 9.00 -15.15
N PHE A 900 -21.69 9.95 -15.32
CA PHE A 900 -20.90 10.48 -14.22
C PHE A 900 -21.78 11.10 -13.13
N THR A 901 -22.81 11.84 -13.54
CA THR A 901 -23.71 12.64 -12.67
C THR A 901 -24.98 11.91 -12.24
N ALA A 902 -25.04 10.59 -12.38
CA ALA A 902 -26.19 9.78 -11.95
C ALA A 902 -25.78 8.36 -11.51
N LEU A 903 -26.57 7.76 -10.63
CA LEU A 903 -26.39 6.39 -10.17
C LEU A 903 -26.89 5.40 -11.23
N GLY A 904 -26.01 4.56 -11.76
CA GLY A 904 -26.31 3.66 -12.86
C GLY A 904 -27.19 2.46 -12.49
N PRO A 905 -27.79 1.80 -13.50
CA PRO A 905 -28.81 0.76 -13.34
C PRO A 905 -28.28 -0.64 -13.00
N LEU A 906 -26.96 -0.86 -12.99
CA LEU A 906 -26.41 -2.19 -12.66
C LEU A 906 -26.62 -2.55 -11.19
N LEU A 907 -26.83 -1.58 -10.30
CA LEU A 907 -27.12 -1.86 -8.90
C LEU A 907 -28.52 -2.49 -8.72
N ASP A 908 -29.50 -2.14 -9.56
CA ASP A 908 -30.83 -2.77 -9.56
C ASP A 908 -30.77 -4.18 -10.15
N LYS A 909 -29.97 -4.36 -11.21
CA LYS A 909 -29.89 -5.62 -11.96
C LYS A 909 -29.00 -6.68 -11.29
N LEU A 910 -27.85 -6.27 -10.78
CA LEU A 910 -26.80 -7.17 -10.27
C LEU A 910 -26.60 -7.05 -8.76
N GLY A 911 -27.24 -6.08 -8.10
CA GLY A 911 -26.99 -5.78 -6.70
C GLY A 911 -25.62 -5.15 -6.46
N ASN A 912 -25.23 -5.16 -5.18
CA ASN A 912 -23.96 -4.67 -4.67
C ASN A 912 -23.22 -5.77 -3.89
N GLY A 913 -21.92 -5.59 -3.64
CA GLY A 913 -21.14 -6.59 -2.92
C GLY A 913 -19.64 -6.31 -2.91
N GLY A 914 -18.90 -7.25 -2.31
CA GLY A 914 -17.45 -7.24 -2.14
C GLY A 914 -17.02 -8.42 -1.25
N LYS A 915 -15.72 -8.75 -1.23
CA LYS A 915 -15.16 -9.83 -0.38
C LYS A 915 -15.87 -11.19 -0.54
N GLY A 916 -16.30 -11.48 -1.77
CA GLY A 916 -16.92 -12.75 -2.15
C GLY A 916 -18.41 -12.88 -1.83
N ILE A 917 -19.06 -11.84 -1.32
CA ILE A 917 -20.50 -11.82 -1.03
C ILE A 917 -21.22 -10.71 -1.81
N SER A 918 -22.52 -10.88 -2.02
CA SER A 918 -23.37 -9.91 -2.72
C SER A 918 -24.78 -9.87 -2.11
N TRP A 919 -25.48 -8.76 -2.31
CA TRP A 919 -26.82 -8.53 -1.79
C TRP A 919 -27.63 -7.57 -2.69
N ASN A 920 -28.95 -7.60 -2.53
CA ASN A 920 -29.85 -6.64 -3.16
C ASN A 920 -29.78 -5.27 -2.49
N THR A 921 -29.84 -4.19 -3.28
CA THR A 921 -29.75 -2.81 -2.76
C THR A 921 -30.85 -1.87 -3.26
N ASP A 922 -31.99 -2.41 -3.71
CA ASP A 922 -33.05 -1.63 -4.36
C ASP A 922 -33.65 -0.57 -3.43
N LYS A 923 -33.82 -0.89 -2.14
CA LYS A 923 -34.31 0.05 -1.13
C LYS A 923 -33.38 1.26 -0.97
N GLU A 924 -32.07 1.04 -1.04
CA GLU A 924 -31.11 2.12 -0.92
C GLU A 924 -31.07 2.97 -2.20
N ILE A 925 -31.24 2.37 -3.38
CA ILE A 925 -31.38 3.11 -4.64
C ILE A 925 -32.63 3.99 -4.63
N GLN A 926 -33.78 3.44 -4.19
CA GLN A 926 -35.02 4.20 -4.05
C GLN A 926 -34.82 5.38 -3.10
N PHE A 927 -34.25 5.13 -1.91
CA PHE A 927 -33.95 6.16 -0.93
C PHE A 927 -33.02 7.25 -1.51
N LEU A 928 -31.99 6.87 -2.27
CA LEU A 928 -31.12 7.83 -2.94
C LEU A 928 -31.87 8.65 -4.01
N GLY A 929 -32.86 8.07 -4.70
CA GLY A 929 -33.73 8.80 -5.62
C GLY A 929 -34.61 9.83 -4.92
N GLU A 930 -35.04 9.56 -3.69
CA GLU A 930 -35.77 10.51 -2.84
C GLU A 930 -34.84 11.60 -2.28
N LEU A 931 -33.64 11.21 -1.83
CA LEU A 931 -32.66 12.11 -1.19
C LEU A 931 -31.97 13.05 -2.20
N ASN A 932 -31.44 12.49 -3.29
CA ASN A 932 -30.66 13.24 -4.28
C ASN A 932 -31.52 13.74 -5.45
N HIS A 933 -32.81 13.40 -5.46
CA HIS A 933 -33.71 13.53 -6.62
C HIS A 933 -33.24 12.70 -7.83
N THR A 934 -34.04 12.71 -8.91
CA THR A 934 -33.77 11.90 -10.10
C THR A 934 -33.57 12.76 -11.36
N LYS A 935 -32.78 12.24 -12.31
CA LYS A 935 -32.65 12.83 -13.65
C LYS A 935 -34.01 12.81 -14.36
N GLN A 936 -34.39 13.93 -14.99
CA GLN A 936 -35.73 14.09 -15.58
C GLN A 936 -35.81 13.64 -17.05
N ASP A 937 -34.67 13.68 -17.73
CA ASP A 937 -34.48 13.38 -19.15
C ASP A 937 -33.09 12.77 -19.39
N GLY A 938 -32.74 12.60 -20.67
CA GLY A 938 -31.45 12.06 -21.10
C GLY A 938 -31.26 10.55 -20.85
N PRO A 939 -30.06 10.03 -21.16
CA PRO A 939 -29.73 8.60 -21.04
C PRO A 939 -29.86 8.02 -19.62
N ALA A 940 -29.82 8.87 -18.60
CA ALA A 940 -29.94 8.49 -17.19
C ALA A 940 -31.31 8.81 -16.57
N LYS A 941 -32.35 9.08 -17.39
CA LYS A 941 -33.69 9.42 -16.91
C LYS A 941 -34.20 8.46 -15.82
N GLY A 942 -34.73 9.02 -14.74
CA GLY A 942 -35.27 8.28 -13.60
C GLY A 942 -34.22 7.79 -12.59
N ARG A 943 -32.92 7.91 -12.89
CA ARG A 943 -31.85 7.50 -11.99
C ARG A 943 -31.56 8.56 -10.92
N PRO A 944 -31.16 8.17 -9.68
CA PRO A 944 -30.71 9.11 -8.66
C PRO A 944 -29.58 10.01 -9.16
N LYS A 945 -29.63 11.30 -8.84
CA LYS A 945 -28.59 12.26 -9.22
C LYS A 945 -27.33 12.11 -8.36
N ILE A 946 -26.20 12.47 -8.95
CA ILE A 946 -24.91 12.64 -8.29
C ILE A 946 -24.30 13.94 -8.82
N GLU A 947 -24.94 15.07 -8.57
CA GLU A 947 -24.51 16.36 -9.12
C GLU A 947 -23.40 16.99 -8.27
N THR A 948 -23.50 16.85 -6.95
CA THR A 948 -22.60 17.43 -5.96
C THR A 948 -21.75 16.38 -5.26
N ALA A 949 -20.67 16.81 -4.61
CA ALA A 949 -19.88 15.93 -3.75
C ALA A 949 -20.66 15.41 -2.53
N ILE A 950 -21.72 16.12 -2.10
CA ILE A 950 -22.60 15.66 -1.03
C ILE A 950 -23.48 14.51 -1.54
N ASP A 951 -24.04 14.62 -2.76
CA ASP A 951 -24.81 13.52 -3.37
C ASP A 951 -23.96 12.26 -3.48
N ALA A 952 -22.70 12.42 -3.90
CA ALA A 952 -21.72 11.33 -3.97
C ALA A 952 -21.39 10.75 -2.58
N ALA A 953 -21.23 11.59 -1.56
CA ALA A 953 -21.04 11.14 -0.19
C ALA A 953 -22.25 10.36 0.33
N GLU A 954 -23.47 10.80 0.03
CA GLU A 954 -24.70 10.11 0.42
C GLU A 954 -24.90 8.78 -0.32
N VAL A 955 -24.43 8.65 -1.57
CA VAL A 955 -24.33 7.35 -2.26
C VAL A 955 -23.45 6.39 -1.47
N ILE A 956 -22.24 6.82 -1.06
CA ILE A 956 -21.32 6.01 -0.26
C ILE A 956 -22.00 5.56 1.04
N LEU A 957 -22.54 6.53 1.79
CA LEU A 957 -23.14 6.30 3.11
C LEU A 957 -24.38 5.40 3.04
N SER A 958 -25.18 5.51 1.98
CA SER A 958 -26.43 4.75 1.87
C SER A 958 -26.20 3.30 1.43
N LEU A 959 -25.20 3.05 0.58
CA LEU A 959 -24.94 1.74 -0.01
C LEU A 959 -24.01 0.84 0.82
N ALA A 960 -23.27 1.39 1.79
CA ALA A 960 -22.29 0.63 2.56
C ALA A 960 -22.89 -0.01 3.84
N PRO A 961 -22.53 -1.26 4.17
CA PRO A 961 -22.95 -1.90 5.42
C PRO A 961 -22.39 -1.20 6.67
N GLU A 962 -21.24 -0.55 6.58
CA GLU A 962 -20.62 0.17 7.72
C GLU A 962 -21.42 1.41 8.14
N THR A 963 -22.28 1.93 7.28
CA THR A 963 -22.99 3.20 7.49
C THR A 963 -24.51 3.09 7.38
N ASN A 964 -25.02 1.91 6.98
CA ASN A 964 -26.45 1.62 6.90
C ASN A 964 -26.74 0.22 7.46
N GLY A 965 -27.41 0.16 8.61
CA GLY A 965 -27.69 -1.07 9.34
C GLY A 965 -28.50 -2.09 8.55
N GLN A 966 -29.41 -1.64 7.68
CA GLN A 966 -30.18 -2.54 6.81
C GLN A 966 -29.28 -3.23 5.77
N VAL A 967 -28.25 -2.55 5.29
CA VAL A 967 -27.25 -3.15 4.41
C VAL A 967 -26.33 -4.08 5.19
N ALA A 968 -25.94 -3.71 6.42
CA ALA A 968 -25.15 -4.57 7.30
C ALA A 968 -25.81 -5.93 7.53
N ILE A 969 -27.12 -5.95 7.82
CA ILE A 969 -27.88 -7.19 7.99
C ILE A 969 -27.85 -8.04 6.74
N LYS A 970 -28.14 -7.45 5.56
CA LYS A 970 -28.12 -8.17 4.28
C LYS A 970 -26.74 -8.75 3.97
N ALA A 971 -25.68 -7.99 4.25
CA ALA A 971 -24.31 -8.43 4.02
C ALA A 971 -23.92 -9.60 4.94
N TRP A 972 -24.24 -9.53 6.24
CA TRP A 972 -23.99 -10.64 7.17
C TRP A 972 -24.83 -11.88 6.86
N GLN A 973 -26.08 -11.70 6.41
CA GLN A 973 -26.91 -12.81 5.91
C GLN A 973 -26.29 -13.47 4.67
N ALA A 974 -25.79 -12.68 3.72
CA ALA A 974 -25.11 -13.22 2.56
C ALA A 974 -23.88 -14.05 2.93
N LEU A 975 -23.09 -13.61 3.92
CA LEU A 975 -21.96 -14.39 4.44
C LEU A 975 -22.42 -15.67 5.17
N SER A 976 -23.54 -15.61 5.90
CA SER A 976 -24.11 -16.74 6.63
C SER A 976 -24.43 -17.94 5.72
N GLU A 977 -24.76 -17.70 4.45
CA GLU A 977 -24.97 -18.76 3.46
C GLU A 977 -23.67 -19.53 3.14
N PHE A 978 -22.52 -18.85 3.08
CA PHE A 978 -21.23 -19.50 2.86
C PHE A 978 -20.80 -20.31 4.07
N THR A 979 -20.91 -19.72 5.25
CA THR A 979 -20.42 -20.31 6.50
C THR A 979 -21.38 -21.35 7.08
N GLY A 980 -22.68 -21.27 6.78
CA GLY A 980 -23.73 -22.07 7.42
C GLY A 980 -24.01 -21.63 8.87
N ARG A 981 -23.55 -20.45 9.28
CA ARG A 981 -23.65 -19.90 10.64
C ARG A 981 -24.32 -18.54 10.60
N GLU A 982 -25.23 -18.24 11.52
CA GLU A 982 -25.91 -16.94 11.56
C GLU A 982 -24.94 -15.86 12.07
N HIS A 983 -24.73 -14.82 11.26
CA HIS A 983 -23.88 -13.68 11.64
C HIS A 983 -24.64 -12.35 11.72
N ALA A 984 -25.92 -12.29 11.34
CA ALA A 984 -26.66 -11.02 11.32
C ALA A 984 -26.91 -10.45 12.72
N HIS A 985 -26.78 -11.26 13.78
CA HIS A 985 -26.76 -10.77 15.16
C HIS A 985 -25.68 -9.69 15.42
N LEU A 986 -24.59 -9.66 14.65
CA LEU A 986 -23.50 -8.67 14.77
C LEU A 986 -23.93 -7.24 14.36
N ALA A 987 -25.01 -7.10 13.59
CA ALA A 987 -25.53 -5.81 13.15
C ALA A 987 -26.98 -5.55 13.59
N ARG A 988 -27.71 -6.57 14.09
CA ARG A 988 -29.13 -6.47 14.47
C ARG A 988 -29.44 -5.34 15.47
N PRO A 989 -28.61 -5.09 16.49
CA PRO A 989 -28.82 -3.96 17.39
C PRO A 989 -28.73 -2.58 16.71
N LYS A 990 -28.10 -2.51 15.53
CA LYS A 990 -27.86 -1.28 14.76
C LYS A 990 -28.59 -1.28 13.41
N GLU A 991 -29.59 -2.15 13.19
CA GLU A 991 -30.28 -2.29 11.90
C GLU A 991 -30.91 -0.96 11.40
N GLU A 992 -31.43 -0.15 12.32
CA GLU A 992 -32.05 1.15 11.97
C GLU A 992 -31.05 2.29 11.78
N GLU A 993 -29.78 2.11 12.15
CA GLU A 993 -28.73 3.13 12.03
C GLU A 993 -28.51 3.50 10.56
N LYS A 994 -28.53 4.81 10.26
CA LYS A 994 -28.25 5.37 8.94
C LYS A 994 -27.42 6.64 9.10
N ILE A 995 -26.12 6.54 8.86
CA ILE A 995 -25.21 7.68 8.95
C ILE A 995 -25.46 8.61 7.75
N ARG A 996 -25.66 9.90 8.00
CA ARG A 996 -25.85 10.94 6.96
C ARG A 996 -24.72 11.96 6.97
N PHE A 997 -24.47 12.59 5.83
CA PHE A 997 -23.40 13.58 5.69
C PHE A 997 -23.58 14.74 6.68
N ARG A 998 -24.81 15.25 6.82
CA ARG A 998 -25.08 16.37 7.73
C ARG A 998 -24.95 16.00 9.21
N ASP A 999 -25.21 14.75 9.58
CA ASP A 999 -25.06 14.29 10.96
C ASP A 999 -23.59 14.21 11.36
N ILE A 1000 -22.73 13.75 10.46
CA ILE A 1000 -21.28 13.70 10.71
C ILE A 1000 -20.62 15.08 10.68
N VAL A 1001 -21.24 16.09 10.03
CA VAL A 1001 -20.85 17.49 10.19
C VAL A 1001 -21.14 17.97 11.62
N ALA A 1002 -22.27 17.55 12.20
CA ALA A 1002 -22.60 17.89 13.58
C ALA A 1002 -21.62 17.22 14.55
N GLN A 1003 -21.38 15.91 14.41
CA GLN A 1003 -20.44 15.15 15.24
C GLN A 1003 -20.02 13.86 14.52
N PRO A 1004 -18.73 13.44 14.56
CA PRO A 1004 -18.30 12.16 14.00
C PRO A 1004 -19.16 10.98 14.47
N ARG A 1005 -19.37 9.98 13.61
CA ARG A 1005 -20.15 8.78 13.95
C ARG A 1005 -19.28 7.54 13.90
N LYS A 1006 -19.42 6.68 14.92
CA LYS A 1006 -18.85 5.34 14.92
C LYS A 1006 -19.61 4.49 13.91
N ILE A 1007 -18.89 3.71 13.11
CA ILE A 1007 -19.50 2.87 12.08
C ILE A 1007 -20.10 1.57 12.66
N ILE A 1008 -20.67 0.74 11.79
CA ILE A 1008 -21.34 -0.53 12.09
C ILE A 1008 -20.42 -1.71 11.74
N SER A 1009 -20.47 -2.79 12.53
CA SER A 1009 -19.79 -4.05 12.23
C SER A 1009 -20.22 -4.58 10.87
N SER A 1010 -19.26 -4.92 10.00
CA SER A 1010 -19.51 -5.34 8.62
C SER A 1010 -18.68 -6.57 8.25
N PRO A 1011 -19.21 -7.50 7.43
CA PRO A 1011 -18.47 -8.67 6.95
C PRO A 1011 -17.31 -8.30 6.00
N THR A 1012 -17.24 -7.04 5.57
CA THR A 1012 -16.05 -6.51 4.88
C THR A 1012 -14.80 -6.58 5.76
N TRP A 1013 -14.97 -6.52 7.07
CA TRP A 1013 -13.90 -6.40 8.06
C TRP A 1013 -13.90 -7.59 9.03
N SER A 1014 -12.81 -7.75 9.78
CA SER A 1014 -12.63 -8.90 10.69
C SER A 1014 -12.67 -8.55 12.19
N GLY A 1015 -12.86 -7.29 12.54
CA GLY A 1015 -13.13 -6.83 13.90
C GLY A 1015 -14.58 -6.42 14.12
N LEU A 1016 -14.93 -6.15 15.39
CA LEU A 1016 -16.26 -5.69 15.78
C LEU A 1016 -16.27 -4.24 16.22
N GLU A 1017 -17.38 -3.58 15.95
CA GLU A 1017 -17.61 -2.17 16.22
C GLU A 1017 -18.64 -2.04 17.34
N ASP A 1018 -18.17 -2.38 18.53
CA ASP A 1018 -18.97 -2.72 19.68
C ASP A 1018 -18.65 -1.83 20.89
N GLU A 1019 -19.58 -1.74 21.85
CA GLU A 1019 -19.43 -0.91 23.04
C GLU A 1019 -18.82 -1.66 24.24
N HIS A 1020 -18.45 -2.93 24.06
CA HIS A 1020 -17.82 -3.79 25.07
C HIS A 1020 -16.46 -4.34 24.64
N VAL A 1021 -16.24 -4.53 23.34
CA VAL A 1021 -14.93 -4.93 22.78
C VAL A 1021 -14.44 -3.90 21.76
N SER A 1022 -13.15 -3.57 21.83
CA SER A 1022 -12.50 -2.67 20.86
C SER A 1022 -12.31 -3.41 19.53
N TYR A 1023 -12.22 -2.68 18.42
CA TYR A 1023 -11.94 -3.28 17.13
C TYR A 1023 -10.57 -3.96 17.12
N THR A 1024 -10.53 -5.26 16.86
CA THR A 1024 -9.31 -6.04 16.66
C THR A 1024 -9.44 -6.97 15.46
N ALA A 1025 -8.42 -7.02 14.60
CA ALA A 1025 -8.47 -7.80 13.38
C ALA A 1025 -8.34 -9.31 13.66
N GLY A 1026 -9.02 -10.12 12.86
CA GLY A 1026 -9.14 -11.57 13.05
C GLY A 1026 -10.15 -11.98 14.13
N TYR A 1027 -10.82 -11.03 14.79
CA TYR A 1027 -11.76 -11.32 15.87
C TYR A 1027 -12.91 -12.20 15.39
N THR A 1028 -13.52 -11.85 14.26
CA THR A 1028 -14.63 -12.63 13.70
C THR A 1028 -14.15 -14.00 13.22
N ASN A 1029 -12.91 -14.12 12.72
CA ASN A 1029 -12.37 -15.43 12.37
C ASN A 1029 -12.31 -16.37 13.58
N VAL A 1030 -11.83 -15.85 14.71
CA VAL A 1030 -11.67 -16.63 15.95
C VAL A 1030 -13.01 -16.92 16.64
N HIS A 1031 -13.90 -15.92 16.71
CA HIS A 1031 -15.11 -15.98 17.53
C HIS A 1031 -16.38 -16.35 16.75
N GLU A 1032 -16.45 -15.96 15.48
CA GLU A 1032 -17.57 -16.32 14.58
C GLU A 1032 -17.26 -17.56 13.73
N LEU A 1033 -16.01 -18.07 13.80
CA LEU A 1033 -15.52 -19.22 13.03
C LEU A 1033 -15.61 -19.00 11.51
N ILE A 1034 -15.46 -17.74 11.08
CA ILE A 1034 -15.35 -17.39 9.67
C ILE A 1034 -13.92 -17.73 9.21
N PRO A 1035 -13.73 -18.49 8.12
CA PRO A 1035 -12.39 -18.81 7.66
C PRO A 1035 -11.63 -17.57 7.19
N TRP A 1036 -10.31 -17.58 7.36
CA TRP A 1036 -9.45 -16.72 6.56
C TRP A 1036 -9.55 -17.16 5.09
N ARG A 1037 -9.32 -16.25 4.14
CA ARG A 1037 -9.54 -16.56 2.71
C ARG A 1037 -8.30 -17.17 2.08
N THR A 1038 -7.75 -18.15 2.76
CA THR A 1038 -6.55 -18.89 2.38
C THR A 1038 -6.93 -20.26 1.85
N LEU A 1039 -5.98 -20.90 1.17
CA LEU A 1039 -6.09 -22.28 0.72
C LEU A 1039 -6.66 -23.20 1.80
N THR A 1040 -6.15 -23.09 3.02
CA THR A 1040 -6.55 -23.92 4.15
C THR A 1040 -7.77 -23.39 4.89
N GLY A 1041 -8.18 -22.15 4.67
CA GLY A 1041 -9.18 -21.45 5.48
C GLY A 1041 -8.63 -20.88 6.79
N ARG A 1042 -7.35 -21.14 7.10
CA ARG A 1042 -6.68 -20.81 8.36
C ARG A 1042 -5.54 -19.83 8.14
N GLN A 1043 -4.93 -19.38 9.22
CA GLN A 1043 -3.68 -18.63 9.15
C GLN A 1043 -2.60 -19.52 8.54
N GLN A 1044 -2.07 -19.13 7.38
CA GLN A 1044 -1.22 -19.97 6.54
C GLN A 1044 0.26 -19.66 6.76
N LEU A 1045 0.96 -20.57 7.44
CA LEU A 1045 2.40 -20.50 7.70
C LEU A 1045 3.19 -21.13 6.55
N TYR A 1046 2.62 -22.14 5.88
CA TYR A 1046 3.22 -22.85 4.75
C TYR A 1046 2.65 -22.40 3.40
N GLN A 1047 3.50 -21.77 2.60
CA GLN A 1047 3.17 -21.22 1.29
C GLN A 1047 3.57 -22.23 0.20
N ASP A 1048 2.61 -23.05 -0.22
CA ASP A 1048 2.89 -24.23 -1.04
C ASP A 1048 2.84 -23.99 -2.55
N HIS A 1049 2.54 -22.77 -3.00
CA HIS A 1049 2.59 -22.40 -4.42
C HIS A 1049 3.99 -22.67 -5.01
N PRO A 1050 4.12 -23.23 -6.24
CA PRO A 1050 5.42 -23.59 -6.82
C PRO A 1050 6.47 -22.47 -6.79
N TRP A 1051 6.10 -21.22 -7.08
CA TRP A 1051 7.03 -20.09 -6.97
C TRP A 1051 7.42 -19.78 -5.52
N MET A 1052 6.53 -19.91 -4.54
CA MET A 1052 6.91 -19.71 -3.13
C MET A 1052 7.94 -20.75 -2.69
N ARG A 1053 7.80 -22.02 -3.12
CA ARG A 1053 8.78 -23.07 -2.84
C ARG A 1053 10.10 -22.85 -3.58
N ALA A 1054 10.04 -22.54 -4.88
CA ALA A 1054 11.23 -22.34 -5.71
C ALA A 1054 12.04 -21.10 -5.32
N PHE A 1055 11.37 -20.05 -4.84
CA PHE A 1055 12.01 -18.89 -4.23
C PHE A 1055 12.25 -19.07 -2.73
N GLY A 1056 12.23 -20.30 -2.19
CA GLY A 1056 12.72 -20.61 -0.83
C GLY A 1056 11.94 -19.94 0.30
N GLU A 1057 10.67 -19.64 0.07
CA GLU A 1057 9.79 -18.90 0.98
C GLU A 1057 8.52 -19.70 1.32
N SER A 1058 8.54 -21.03 1.16
CA SER A 1058 7.46 -21.90 1.62
C SER A 1058 7.25 -21.76 3.13
N LEU A 1059 8.33 -21.78 3.90
CA LEU A 1059 8.37 -21.30 5.29
C LEU A 1059 9.12 -19.98 5.39
N LEU A 1060 8.99 -19.35 6.55
CA LEU A 1060 9.81 -18.20 6.87
C LEU A 1060 11.28 -18.63 7.00
N VAL A 1061 12.17 -17.84 6.41
CA VAL A 1061 13.62 -17.94 6.57
C VAL A 1061 14.23 -16.56 6.78
N TYR A 1062 15.46 -16.48 7.28
CA TYR A 1062 16.19 -15.22 7.22
C TYR A 1062 16.75 -15.02 5.82
N ARG A 1063 16.52 -13.84 5.26
CA ARG A 1063 17.11 -13.36 4.01
C ARG A 1063 17.84 -12.05 4.32
N PRO A 1064 19.15 -11.93 4.04
CA PRO A 1064 19.84 -10.66 4.21
C PRO A 1064 19.34 -9.64 3.18
N PRO A 1065 19.51 -8.33 3.44
CA PRO A 1065 19.25 -7.30 2.44
C PRO A 1065 19.92 -7.60 1.09
N ILE A 1066 19.23 -7.26 0.00
CA ILE A 1066 19.75 -7.48 -1.35
C ILE A 1066 20.87 -6.49 -1.67
N ASP A 1067 21.75 -6.84 -2.60
CA ASP A 1067 22.70 -5.90 -3.19
C ASP A 1067 22.09 -5.30 -4.46
N THR A 1068 21.75 -4.01 -4.44
CA THR A 1068 21.20 -3.30 -5.60
C THR A 1068 22.25 -3.04 -6.69
N LYS A 1069 23.54 -3.25 -6.38
CA LYS A 1069 24.71 -2.99 -7.22
C LYS A 1069 24.78 -1.52 -7.69
N ALA A 1070 24.04 -0.61 -7.06
CA ALA A 1070 23.88 0.77 -7.51
C ALA A 1070 25.13 1.63 -7.28
N VAL A 1071 25.79 1.47 -6.12
CA VAL A 1071 27.05 2.17 -5.82
C VAL A 1071 28.19 1.68 -6.68
N ALA A 1072 28.37 0.36 -6.77
CA ALA A 1072 29.42 -0.27 -7.58
C ALA A 1072 29.34 0.10 -9.07
N SER A 1073 28.15 0.49 -9.54
CA SER A 1073 27.91 0.89 -10.93
C SER A 1073 27.83 2.41 -11.16
N ALA A 1074 28.06 3.22 -10.12
CA ALA A 1074 28.01 4.66 -10.24
C ALA A 1074 29.30 5.18 -10.90
N PHE A 1075 29.19 6.21 -11.75
CA PHE A 1075 30.37 6.95 -12.18
C PHE A 1075 30.87 7.83 -11.04
N SER A 1076 32.15 7.73 -10.69
CA SER A 1076 32.78 8.65 -9.75
C SER A 1076 33.30 9.88 -10.50
N VAL A 1077 32.84 11.06 -10.10
CA VAL A 1077 33.37 12.35 -10.53
C VAL A 1077 33.96 13.04 -9.29
N PRO A 1078 35.27 12.90 -8.99
CA PRO A 1078 35.84 13.41 -7.76
C PRO A 1078 35.71 14.94 -7.65
N ASN A 1079 35.21 15.44 -6.52
CA ASN A 1079 35.21 16.89 -6.22
C ASN A 1079 36.37 17.32 -5.28
N GLY A 1080 37.16 16.35 -4.82
CA GLY A 1080 38.32 16.52 -3.94
C GLY A 1080 38.07 16.15 -2.47
N ASN A 1081 36.83 15.86 -2.08
CA ASN A 1081 36.48 15.40 -0.73
C ASN A 1081 36.41 13.86 -0.65
N PRO A 1082 36.60 13.26 0.54
CA PRO A 1082 36.39 11.83 0.74
C PRO A 1082 34.93 11.42 0.49
N GLU A 1083 34.73 10.18 0.06
CA GLU A 1083 33.41 9.60 -0.24
C GLU A 1083 33.25 8.28 0.53
N LYS A 1084 32.04 7.99 1.03
CA LYS A 1084 31.75 6.76 1.78
C LYS A 1084 30.42 6.16 1.35
N ALA A 1085 30.38 4.83 1.15
CA ALA A 1085 29.15 4.10 0.89
C ALA A 1085 28.37 3.89 2.20
N LEU A 1086 27.10 4.30 2.23
CA LEU A 1086 26.22 4.16 3.40
C LEU A 1086 24.86 3.62 2.98
N ASN A 1087 24.23 2.85 3.86
CA ASN A 1087 22.87 2.36 3.63
C ASN A 1087 21.88 3.54 3.70
N PHE A 1088 21.09 3.73 2.64
CA PHE A 1088 20.20 4.85 2.47
C PHE A 1088 18.78 4.53 2.96
N LEU A 1089 18.43 5.03 4.13
CA LEU A 1089 17.12 4.83 4.73
C LEU A 1089 16.24 6.07 4.56
N THR A 1090 14.95 5.84 4.34
CA THR A 1090 13.97 6.91 4.06
C THR A 1090 12.73 6.83 4.98
N PRO A 1091 12.90 6.83 6.32
CA PRO A 1091 11.76 6.84 7.25
C PRO A 1091 10.90 8.09 7.07
N HIS A 1092 9.61 8.05 7.39
CA HIS A 1092 8.71 9.20 7.17
C HIS A 1092 9.02 10.38 8.09
N GLN A 1093 9.00 11.59 7.54
CA GLN A 1093 9.46 12.80 8.23
C GLN A 1093 8.52 13.30 9.33
N LYS A 1094 9.08 14.11 10.24
CA LYS A 1094 8.36 14.81 11.31
C LYS A 1094 7.69 16.11 10.83
N TRP A 1095 8.27 16.73 9.81
CA TRP A 1095 7.98 18.10 9.34
C TRP A 1095 7.13 18.12 8.08
N GLY A 1096 6.42 17.03 7.83
CA GLY A 1096 5.56 16.85 6.68
C GLY A 1096 4.82 15.54 6.76
N ILE A 1097 3.79 15.39 5.95
CA ILE A 1097 3.19 14.09 5.67
C ILE A 1097 3.52 13.80 4.22
N HIS A 1098 4.47 12.89 4.01
CA HIS A 1098 5.17 12.76 2.74
C HIS A 1098 5.77 14.11 2.35
N SER A 1099 5.47 14.63 1.15
CA SER A 1099 5.82 16.00 0.72
C SER A 1099 4.71 17.02 0.90
N THR A 1100 3.53 16.64 1.40
CA THR A 1100 2.59 17.66 1.85
C THR A 1100 3.14 18.27 3.13
N TYR A 1101 3.05 19.60 3.25
CA TYR A 1101 3.66 20.41 4.29
C TYR A 1101 5.18 20.62 4.23
N SER A 1102 5.93 19.97 3.32
CA SER A 1102 7.39 20.21 3.24
C SER A 1102 7.73 21.63 2.77
N ASP A 1103 6.86 22.26 1.99
CA ASP A 1103 6.96 23.67 1.58
C ASP A 1103 6.24 24.64 2.52
N ASN A 1104 5.57 24.13 3.56
CA ASN A 1104 4.88 24.97 4.53
C ASN A 1104 5.90 25.69 5.42
N LEU A 1105 5.83 27.02 5.48
CA LEU A 1105 6.80 27.84 6.19
C LEU A 1105 6.91 27.48 7.68
N LEU A 1106 5.80 27.11 8.33
CA LEU A 1106 5.82 26.71 9.75
C LEU A 1106 6.65 25.43 9.94
N MET A 1107 6.47 24.44 9.05
CA MET A 1107 7.23 23.20 9.11
C MET A 1107 8.70 23.39 8.75
N LEU A 1108 8.99 24.20 7.73
CA LEU A 1108 10.37 24.56 7.35
C LEU A 1108 11.10 25.25 8.51
N THR A 1109 10.41 26.15 9.23
CA THR A 1109 10.96 26.89 10.37
C THR A 1109 11.22 26.00 11.57
N LEU A 1110 10.33 25.04 11.85
CA LEU A 1110 10.52 24.08 12.94
C LEU A 1110 11.53 22.97 12.60
N ASN A 1111 11.77 22.75 11.30
CA ASN A 1111 12.84 21.88 10.80
C ASN A 1111 14.18 22.66 10.72
N ARG A 1112 14.91 22.48 9.62
CA ARG A 1112 16.17 23.13 9.27
C ARG A 1112 16.04 23.90 7.95
N GLY A 1113 14.84 24.35 7.56
CA GLY A 1113 14.65 25.26 6.41
C GLY A 1113 14.83 24.65 5.01
N GLY A 1114 14.75 23.34 4.85
CA GLY A 1114 14.84 22.68 3.53
C GLY A 1114 15.29 21.21 3.63
N PRO A 1115 15.63 20.59 2.49
CA PRO A 1115 16.11 19.22 2.43
C PRO A 1115 17.37 18.96 3.26
N VAL A 1116 17.29 17.95 4.13
CA VAL A 1116 18.38 17.49 4.99
C VAL A 1116 18.51 15.97 5.02
N VAL A 1117 19.73 15.50 5.30
CA VAL A 1117 20.07 14.08 5.52
C VAL A 1117 20.73 13.91 6.89
N TRP A 1118 20.46 12.83 7.58
CA TRP A 1118 20.99 12.56 8.91
C TRP A 1118 22.12 11.55 8.85
N LEU A 1119 23.26 11.89 9.46
CA LEU A 1119 24.47 11.08 9.50
C LEU A 1119 24.88 10.84 10.96
N SER A 1120 25.54 9.70 11.19
CA SER A 1120 26.23 9.46 12.46
C SER A 1120 27.40 10.44 12.62
N GLU A 1121 27.83 10.67 13.86
CA GLU A 1121 29.00 11.51 14.13
C GLU A 1121 30.28 10.90 13.55
N SER A 1122 30.44 9.57 13.65
CA SER A 1122 31.57 8.83 13.10
C SER A 1122 31.62 8.94 11.57
N ASP A 1123 30.51 8.65 10.88
CA ASP A 1123 30.48 8.69 9.42
C ASP A 1123 30.70 10.10 8.89
N ALA A 1124 30.13 11.13 9.55
CA ALA A 1124 30.34 12.52 9.16
C ALA A 1124 31.81 12.97 9.35
N ALA A 1125 32.44 12.59 10.47
CA ALA A 1125 33.84 12.89 10.73
C ALA A 1125 34.79 12.23 9.71
N ASP A 1126 34.53 10.97 9.34
CA ASP A 1126 35.34 10.22 8.37
C ASP A 1126 35.41 10.90 6.99
N ILE A 1127 34.36 11.63 6.59
CA ILE A 1127 34.30 12.36 5.32
C ILE A 1127 34.38 13.90 5.46
N GLY A 1128 34.77 14.39 6.65
CA GLY A 1128 35.00 15.82 6.90
C GLY A 1128 33.74 16.70 6.80
N VAL A 1129 32.57 16.16 7.16
CA VAL A 1129 31.28 16.85 7.16
C VAL A 1129 30.95 17.39 8.55
N ALA A 1130 30.67 18.69 8.65
CA ALA A 1130 30.12 19.31 9.86
C ALA A 1130 28.58 19.33 9.83
N ASP A 1131 27.94 19.57 10.99
CA ASP A 1131 26.50 19.81 11.04
C ASP A 1131 26.13 20.96 10.10
N ASN A 1132 25.07 20.76 9.31
CA ASN A 1132 24.54 21.73 8.34
C ASN A 1132 25.40 22.04 7.11
N ASP A 1133 26.56 21.38 6.92
CA ASP A 1133 27.30 21.44 5.65
C ASP A 1133 26.44 20.91 4.49
N TRP A 1134 26.63 21.44 3.29
CA TRP A 1134 26.09 20.87 2.06
C TRP A 1134 26.81 19.56 1.73
N VAL A 1135 26.00 18.54 1.48
CA VAL A 1135 26.44 17.18 1.12
C VAL A 1135 25.70 16.72 -0.14
N GLU A 1136 26.37 15.85 -0.87
CA GLU A 1136 25.85 15.22 -2.06
C GLU A 1136 25.80 13.71 -1.84
N LEU A 1137 24.67 13.12 -2.24
CA LEU A 1137 24.45 11.67 -2.18
C LEU A 1137 24.14 11.18 -3.58
N TYR A 1138 24.78 10.12 -4.03
CA TYR A 1138 24.56 9.60 -5.38
C TYR A 1138 24.84 8.11 -5.50
N ASN A 1139 24.28 7.51 -6.54
CA ASN A 1139 24.61 6.18 -7.03
C ASN A 1139 24.28 6.11 -8.54
N ALA A 1140 24.24 4.91 -9.13
CA ALA A 1140 23.90 4.73 -10.54
C ALA A 1140 22.52 5.34 -10.93
N ASN A 1141 21.59 5.47 -10.00
CA ASN A 1141 20.23 5.91 -10.30
C ASN A 1141 20.14 7.44 -10.44
N GLY A 1142 20.98 8.20 -9.73
CA GLY A 1142 20.94 9.67 -9.73
C GLY A 1142 21.71 10.32 -8.58
N SER A 1143 21.44 11.60 -8.31
CA SER A 1143 22.11 12.38 -7.26
C SER A 1143 21.18 13.33 -6.50
N ILE A 1144 21.55 13.68 -5.27
CA ILE A 1144 20.82 14.52 -4.32
C ILE A 1144 21.78 15.58 -3.78
N ALA A 1145 21.30 16.82 -3.65
CA ALA A 1145 22.00 17.86 -2.88
C ALA A 1145 21.14 18.27 -1.68
N ALA A 1146 21.70 18.19 -0.47
CA ALA A 1146 21.00 18.48 0.78
C ALA A 1146 22.00 18.94 1.86
N ARG A 1147 21.51 19.36 3.04
CA ARG A 1147 22.39 19.65 4.19
C ARG A 1147 22.45 18.49 5.17
N ALA A 1148 23.59 18.32 5.81
CA ALA A 1148 23.77 17.29 6.84
C ALA A 1148 23.11 17.69 8.17
N VAL A 1149 22.58 16.69 8.88
CA VAL A 1149 22.26 16.73 10.31
C VAL A 1149 23.14 15.66 10.96
N VAL A 1150 24.15 16.10 11.70
CA VAL A 1150 25.10 15.18 12.35
C VAL A 1150 24.56 14.84 13.74
N SER A 1151 24.39 13.56 14.05
CA SER A 1151 23.77 13.15 15.31
C SER A 1151 24.20 11.77 15.80
N GLN A 1152 24.60 11.70 17.07
CA GLN A 1152 24.90 10.46 17.81
C GLN A 1152 23.81 9.37 17.71
N ARG A 1153 22.54 9.74 17.56
CA ARG A 1153 21.44 8.76 17.56
C ARG A 1153 21.43 7.86 16.32
N VAL A 1154 22.09 8.28 15.24
CA VAL A 1154 22.19 7.53 13.99
C VAL A 1154 23.27 6.47 14.14
N LYS A 1155 22.93 5.21 13.85
CA LYS A 1155 23.89 4.10 13.91
C LYS A 1155 24.94 4.25 12.80
N ASP A 1156 26.18 3.86 13.06
CA ASP A 1156 27.23 3.91 12.04
C ASP A 1156 26.89 3.00 10.84
N GLY A 1157 27.26 3.45 9.63
CA GLY A 1157 27.02 2.74 8.37
C GLY A 1157 25.62 2.94 7.78
N MET A 1158 24.83 3.89 8.29
CA MET A 1158 23.57 4.32 7.66
C MET A 1158 23.46 5.84 7.54
N VAL A 1159 22.65 6.27 6.58
CA VAL A 1159 22.22 7.66 6.39
C VAL A 1159 20.71 7.69 6.28
N MET A 1160 20.06 8.67 6.93
CA MET A 1160 18.60 8.82 6.89
C MET A 1160 18.18 10.12 6.21
N MET A 1161 17.56 10.02 5.03
CA MET A 1161 16.84 11.14 4.43
C MET A 1161 15.35 10.96 4.65
N TYR A 1162 14.77 11.68 5.60
CA TYR A 1162 13.36 11.48 5.92
C TYR A 1162 12.44 11.76 4.71
N HIS A 1163 11.49 10.85 4.46
CA HIS A 1163 10.52 10.87 3.38
C HIS A 1163 9.37 11.86 3.66
N ALA A 1164 9.05 12.83 2.80
CA ALA A 1164 9.71 13.26 1.57
C ALA A 1164 9.85 14.79 1.56
N GLN A 1165 11.02 15.31 1.24
CA GLN A 1165 11.34 16.74 1.38
C GLN A 1165 11.24 17.55 0.06
N GLU A 1166 10.83 16.90 -1.03
CA GLU A 1166 10.66 17.44 -2.40
C GLU A 1166 11.88 18.22 -2.97
N ARG A 1167 11.75 18.83 -4.16
CA ARG A 1167 12.89 19.41 -4.93
C ARG A 1167 12.80 20.93 -5.17
N ASN A 1168 11.80 21.59 -4.58
CA ASN A 1168 11.38 22.94 -4.94
C ASN A 1168 11.80 24.02 -3.94
N VAL A 1169 12.30 23.65 -2.76
CA VAL A 1169 12.70 24.60 -1.72
C VAL A 1169 14.14 24.31 -1.30
N ASN A 1170 15.02 25.32 -1.39
CA ASN A 1170 16.38 25.28 -0.84
C ASN A 1170 17.21 24.08 -1.31
N VAL A 1171 17.29 23.88 -2.63
CA VAL A 1171 18.08 22.81 -3.27
C VAL A 1171 19.05 23.44 -4.27
N PRO A 1172 20.38 23.37 -4.07
CA PRO A 1172 21.35 23.86 -5.05
C PRO A 1172 21.47 22.88 -6.24
N GLY A 1173 22.31 23.21 -7.21
CA GLY A 1173 22.75 22.30 -8.27
C GLY A 1173 23.58 21.15 -7.72
N SER A 1174 23.51 20.00 -8.40
CA SER A 1174 24.33 18.82 -8.15
C SER A 1174 25.67 18.94 -8.89
N GLU A 1175 26.77 18.62 -8.21
CA GLU A 1175 28.10 18.58 -8.83
C GLU A 1175 28.26 17.32 -9.72
N ILE A 1176 27.47 16.27 -9.45
CA ILE A 1176 27.45 15.03 -10.24
C ILE A 1176 26.70 15.20 -11.57
N SER A 1177 25.46 15.71 -11.53
CA SER A 1177 24.59 15.74 -12.71
C SER A 1177 24.67 17.05 -13.50
N GLY A 1178 25.21 18.12 -12.91
CA GLY A 1178 25.17 19.47 -13.50
C GLY A 1178 23.76 20.04 -13.65
N THR A 1179 22.76 19.42 -13.03
CA THR A 1179 21.37 19.92 -12.97
C THR A 1179 21.01 20.27 -11.52
N ARG A 1180 19.78 20.69 -11.24
CA ARG A 1180 19.30 20.89 -9.85
C ARG A 1180 19.60 19.61 -9.03
N GLY A 1181 19.92 19.69 -7.73
CA GLY A 1181 20.01 18.51 -6.87
C GLY A 1181 18.70 17.72 -6.87
N GLY A 1182 18.76 16.38 -6.92
CA GLY A 1182 17.58 15.52 -6.96
C GLY A 1182 16.86 15.38 -5.62
N ILE A 1183 16.01 14.36 -5.51
CA ILE A 1183 15.25 14.01 -4.30
C ILE A 1183 15.68 12.64 -3.76
N HIS A 1184 15.20 12.24 -2.58
CA HIS A 1184 15.48 10.91 -2.03
C HIS A 1184 15.24 9.74 -3.02
N ASN A 1185 14.27 9.84 -3.93
CA ASN A 1185 14.04 8.81 -4.96
C ASN A 1185 14.82 8.99 -6.27
N SER A 1186 15.68 10.01 -6.37
CA SER A 1186 16.67 10.09 -7.45
C SER A 1186 17.73 9.01 -7.32
N VAL A 1187 17.98 8.51 -6.11
CA VAL A 1187 18.95 7.43 -5.85
C VAL A 1187 18.30 6.06 -5.68
N THR A 1188 16.98 5.93 -5.85
CA THR A 1188 16.28 4.64 -5.76
C THR A 1188 15.88 4.11 -7.13
N ARG A 1189 15.65 2.81 -7.24
CA ARG A 1189 15.05 2.16 -8.41
C ARG A 1189 14.08 1.06 -7.98
N VAL A 1190 13.03 0.86 -8.75
CA VAL A 1190 12.11 -0.28 -8.59
C VAL A 1190 12.84 -1.56 -8.95
N CYS A 1191 12.81 -2.51 -8.02
CA CYS A 1191 13.27 -3.89 -8.21
C CYS A 1191 12.14 -4.81 -7.71
N PRO A 1192 11.33 -5.40 -8.61
CA PRO A 1192 10.19 -6.22 -8.19
C PRO A 1192 10.64 -7.59 -7.67
N LYS A 1193 9.77 -8.28 -6.93
CA LYS A 1193 10.02 -9.62 -6.42
C LYS A 1193 9.06 -10.64 -7.05
N PRO A 1194 9.55 -11.76 -7.62
CA PRO A 1194 8.69 -12.75 -8.29
C PRO A 1194 7.56 -13.31 -7.42
N THR A 1195 7.78 -13.50 -6.10
CA THR A 1195 6.74 -13.99 -5.18
C THR A 1195 5.55 -13.05 -5.05
N HIS A 1196 5.70 -11.78 -5.40
CA HIS A 1196 4.62 -10.78 -5.40
C HIS A 1196 3.88 -10.69 -6.74
N MET A 1197 4.23 -11.55 -7.70
CA MET A 1197 3.57 -11.64 -9.01
C MET A 1197 2.63 -12.85 -9.11
N ILE A 1198 2.60 -13.71 -8.09
CA ILE A 1198 1.76 -14.90 -8.04
C ILE A 1198 0.28 -14.50 -8.09
N GLY A 1199 -0.52 -15.27 -8.83
CA GLY A 1199 -1.97 -15.07 -8.94
C GLY A 1199 -2.71 -16.38 -9.24
N GLY A 1200 -4.04 -16.34 -9.23
CA GLY A 1200 -4.88 -17.51 -9.53
C GLY A 1200 -4.75 -18.67 -8.53
N TYR A 1201 -4.35 -18.39 -7.29
CA TYR A 1201 -4.06 -19.40 -6.28
C TYR A 1201 -4.63 -19.04 -4.90
N ALA A 1202 -5.95 -19.14 -4.75
CA ALA A 1202 -6.67 -18.85 -3.50
C ALA A 1202 -6.32 -17.45 -2.93
N GLN A 1203 -5.58 -17.37 -1.82
CA GLN A 1203 -5.13 -16.09 -1.26
C GLN A 1203 -4.09 -15.37 -2.11
N LEU A 1204 -3.32 -16.09 -2.94
CA LEU A 1204 -2.39 -15.50 -3.89
C LEU A 1204 -3.10 -15.34 -5.23
N ALA A 1205 -4.09 -14.45 -5.24
CA ALA A 1205 -4.84 -14.02 -6.42
C ALA A 1205 -4.93 -12.49 -6.42
N TYR A 1206 -5.23 -11.88 -7.57
CA TYR A 1206 -5.15 -10.43 -7.68
C TYR A 1206 -6.35 -9.73 -7.04
N GLY A 1207 -6.11 -8.53 -6.51
CA GLY A 1207 -7.16 -7.57 -6.20
C GLY A 1207 -6.54 -6.18 -6.17
N PHE A 1208 -7.32 -5.15 -6.47
CA PHE A 1208 -6.79 -3.79 -6.50
C PHE A 1208 -6.25 -3.38 -5.13
N ASN A 1209 -4.94 -3.10 -5.04
CA ASN A 1209 -4.17 -2.89 -3.80
C ASN A 1209 -4.00 -4.12 -2.90
N TYR A 1210 -4.64 -5.26 -3.20
CA TYR A 1210 -4.58 -6.48 -2.38
C TYR A 1210 -3.27 -7.25 -2.58
N TYR A 1211 -2.84 -7.45 -3.83
CA TYR A 1211 -1.60 -8.14 -4.16
C TYR A 1211 -0.97 -7.54 -5.42
N GLY A 1212 0.35 -7.68 -5.55
CA GLY A 1212 1.13 -7.11 -6.63
C GLY A 1212 2.53 -6.75 -6.16
N THR A 1213 3.42 -6.49 -7.13
CA THR A 1213 4.80 -6.07 -6.86
C THR A 1213 4.84 -4.78 -6.04
N VAL A 1214 5.85 -4.63 -5.19
CA VAL A 1214 5.96 -3.54 -4.21
C VAL A 1214 7.17 -2.65 -4.46
N GLY A 1215 7.07 -1.37 -4.09
CA GLY A 1215 8.13 -0.37 -4.24
C GLY A 1215 9.13 -0.34 -3.09
N SER A 1216 9.76 -1.48 -2.76
CA SER A 1216 10.80 -1.58 -1.72
C SER A 1216 12.00 -0.68 -2.01
N ASN A 1217 12.68 -0.22 -0.97
CA ASN A 1217 13.69 0.85 -1.10
C ASN A 1217 14.76 0.93 0.00
N ARG A 1218 14.70 0.12 1.07
CA ARG A 1218 15.60 0.27 2.23
C ARG A 1218 16.92 -0.47 2.11
N ASP A 1219 17.00 -1.40 1.16
CA ASP A 1219 18.22 -2.10 0.77
C ASP A 1219 19.20 -1.19 0.03
N GLU A 1220 18.78 0.01 -0.39
CA GLU A 1220 19.57 0.92 -1.21
C GLU A 1220 20.84 1.41 -0.50
N PHE A 1221 21.92 1.56 -1.26
CA PHE A 1221 23.17 2.18 -0.83
C PHE A 1221 23.50 3.39 -1.70
N VAL A 1222 24.18 4.36 -1.12
CA VAL A 1222 24.62 5.59 -1.78
C VAL A 1222 26.04 5.95 -1.37
N MET A 1223 26.77 6.57 -2.29
CA MET A 1223 27.97 7.32 -1.95
C MET A 1223 27.57 8.65 -1.33
N VAL A 1224 28.19 9.00 -0.21
CA VAL A 1224 27.98 10.27 0.49
C VAL A 1224 29.30 11.03 0.54
N ARG A 1225 29.24 12.33 0.26
CA ARG A 1225 30.38 13.24 0.35
C ARG A 1225 29.98 14.67 0.68
N LYS A 1226 30.93 15.45 1.18
CA LYS A 1226 30.78 16.91 1.28
C LYS A 1226 30.78 17.54 -0.12
N MET A 1227 29.87 18.48 -0.37
CA MET A 1227 29.90 19.29 -1.60
C MET A 1227 31.04 20.29 -1.54
N ARG A 1228 31.61 20.64 -2.70
CA ARG A 1228 32.60 21.71 -2.83
C ARG A 1228 31.98 22.99 -3.37
N ASN A 1229 31.38 22.94 -4.56
CA ASN A 1229 30.72 24.08 -5.17
C ASN A 1229 29.21 24.01 -4.94
N VAL A 1230 28.66 25.04 -4.32
CA VAL A 1230 27.22 25.20 -4.12
C VAL A 1230 26.74 26.23 -5.12
N ASN A 1231 26.43 25.76 -6.33
CA ASN A 1231 25.92 26.58 -7.43
C ASN A 1231 24.40 26.51 -7.49
N TRP A 1232 23.70 27.63 -7.48
CA TRP A 1232 22.23 27.65 -7.46
C TRP A 1232 21.57 27.54 -8.83
N LEU A 1233 22.31 27.62 -9.93
CA LEU A 1233 21.83 27.48 -11.30
C LEU A 1233 20.63 28.40 -11.63
N ASP A 1234 20.58 29.59 -11.04
CA ASP A 1234 19.51 30.57 -11.20
C ASP A 1234 19.95 31.88 -11.87
N GLY A 1235 21.26 32.10 -12.00
CA GLY A 1235 21.84 33.31 -12.60
C GLY A 1235 21.92 34.50 -11.65
N GLU A 1236 21.69 34.32 -10.34
CA GLU A 1236 21.75 35.41 -9.36
C GLU A 1236 23.18 35.80 -8.96
N GLY A 1237 24.17 34.92 -9.20
CA GLY A 1237 25.57 35.17 -8.86
C GLY A 1237 25.89 35.05 -7.37
N HIS A 1238 25.04 34.34 -6.61
CA HIS A 1238 25.16 34.11 -5.16
C HIS A 1238 25.60 32.68 -4.83
N ASP A 1239 26.48 32.11 -5.65
CA ASP A 1239 27.06 30.80 -5.43
C ASP A 1239 28.10 30.82 -4.31
N SER A 1240 28.35 29.67 -3.66
CA SER A 1240 29.33 29.56 -2.58
C SER A 1240 30.24 28.34 -2.75
N ILE A 1241 31.38 28.37 -2.07
CA ILE A 1241 32.37 27.28 -2.06
C ILE A 1241 32.56 26.82 -0.61
N GLN A 1242 32.44 25.53 -0.35
CA GLN A 1242 32.83 24.92 0.91
C GLN A 1242 34.27 24.47 0.79
N GLU A 1243 35.18 25.11 1.53
CA GLU A 1243 36.59 24.75 1.56
C GLU A 1243 36.78 23.33 2.12
N ALA A 1244 37.74 22.60 1.53
CA ALA A 1244 38.11 21.28 2.01
C ALA A 1244 38.70 21.38 3.43
N VAL A 1245 38.41 20.38 4.27
CA VAL A 1245 39.07 20.26 5.58
C VAL A 1245 40.56 20.03 5.32
N LYS A 1246 41.42 20.88 5.90
CA LYS A 1246 42.88 20.82 5.74
C LYS A 1246 43.50 19.60 6.42
#